data_AF-A0A832SKD5-F1
#
_entry.id   AF-A0A832SKD5-F1
#
_cell.length_a   1.000
_cell.length_b   1.000
_cell.length_c   1.000
_cell.angle_alpha   90.00
_cell.angle_beta   90.00
_cell.angle_gamma   90.00
#
_symmetry.space_group_name_H-M   'P 1'
#
loop_
_entity.id
_entity.type
_entity.pdbx_description
1 polymer ?
#
loop_
_entity_poly.entity_id
_entity_poly.type
_entity_poly.pdbx_seq_one_letter_code
_entity_poly.pdbx_strand_id
1 'polypeptide(L)'
;MIDQEEIHKQCFSDDPKKRVKAVEQLKDNFSLHSNKEKAWNDLIKLANSEDWHVNNNATYALISVFSQVPDKQQAWNDLVKLATGKDSPVRFRAASILSSVFPHVPDQQKAEDDLHKMTIDKDSFIRRMAASVLGSSFTQVPDKRQAWNDLHRMITDEEKDVRRMAASALGSVFSQVPDKQQTWDDLIKLTTDKDNSVRSRAVSALGSAFPHTLDKQKAWDDLHRLTTSNDSSVRSGVAHVLGSAFSHVPDKQQAWSDLHRLATDNVNSVRSKAAHTLGSAFSHVPGKQKAWNDLHRLTTDEDRFVRCNAAFALGSSFSHVPDKQKAWNEIHKLTTDEDSFVRSGATFALHFAFSQIPDKQQAWDDLIKLTTDENSNVKSRATAALSSVFSDAPDKQKAWNDLHRITTNENSSIRSSVVSALGPVFSHVPDKQKAWNDLHRLTTDEDSFVRSNAAFAFFFAFSQVPDKQQAWNDLVRLTTDENSNVKYTAVDVLGSAFSQVPDKQQAWSNLIKLSTDEDNWMRHSAVFALGSAFSQVPDKQQAWSDIRGLTINEDSVVRRITASALGSAFSHVPDKQKAWNDLHRLSIDKDEDVRIYANHSLGKVSIFKASQAEKEEDYKRELEIAIEFFKKAAQESELSNPSQFCLPFYRSFHTIVFKKQEAKEEVDKYLAEAKKAVGGSKSKELLFEAVNNLANALKEVQDLENRDLEEKKGELNYYRQYCDRAAELMRDTEGTAPFATIAMKKGLPILDRNLKELLEEIQKKAKIACQVSQGTSTQEIACSISKEVQTWEIGSQEEMAFCVERFIFTLESKIPRLPENENIFKIINESKDQKDINKLLENASELIEIIPEITIDPERMKPTIGIITALPKEYAAVNILLENKKDKYKISGYGAGRRYCLGEILSEEGNKHNLVLATSGMGNNIAATRAALLLEHFPNVKSIIMVGIAGGVPNPYKENVDDHVRLGDIVVSNENGVIQYDLIKQEIQEITCRNPPRPPSSSLIEAVRYLEAEEILGNRPWEKYIAQSLSQLKIDRPSEDKDILHNSDNQDEIISHPEDPKRVNGQPRVFTGPIASANILQKDPNARDKLRDKFKVKAIEMEASGIADATWNHEVGYLVVRGICDYCDSHKNDEWQQYAAVVAAAYTRALIESIP
;
A
#
# COMPACT_ATOMS: atom_id res chain seq x y z
N MET A 1 17.31 39.11 28.90
CA MET A 1 16.59 39.20 30.20
C MET A 1 15.16 39.59 29.92
N ILE A 2 14.22 38.77 30.39
CA ILE A 2 12.78 39.01 30.21
C ILE A 2 12.32 39.92 31.34
N ASP A 3 11.73 41.05 30.99
CA ASP A 3 11.15 41.97 31.97
C ASP A 3 9.80 41.44 32.44
N GLN A 4 9.84 40.51 33.42
CA GLN A 4 8.66 39.85 33.96
C GLN A 4 7.72 40.83 34.67
N GLU A 5 8.23 41.95 35.17
CA GLU A 5 7.42 42.97 35.84
C GLU A 5 6.62 43.78 34.82
N GLU A 6 7.23 44.06 33.66
CA GLU A 6 6.54 44.67 32.52
C GLU A 6 5.49 43.74 31.91
N ILE A 7 5.78 42.43 31.73
CA ILE A 7 4.79 41.45 31.28
C ILE A 7 3.59 41.42 32.23
N HIS A 8 3.85 41.35 33.55
CA HIS A 8 2.81 41.38 34.57
C HIS A 8 1.96 42.65 34.47
N LYS A 9 2.59 43.84 34.33
CA LYS A 9 1.86 45.10 34.14
C LYS A 9 1.00 45.10 32.88
N GLN A 10 1.51 44.55 31.77
CA GLN A 10 0.78 44.43 30.51
C GLN A 10 -0.46 43.51 30.62
N CYS A 11 -0.42 42.49 31.49
CA CYS A 11 -1.60 41.63 31.75
C CYS A 11 -2.79 42.42 32.32
N PHE A 12 -2.54 43.51 33.03
CA PHE A 12 -3.56 44.38 33.62
C PHE A 12 -3.79 45.67 32.84
N SER A 13 -3.27 45.78 31.62
CA SER A 13 -3.49 46.95 30.80
C SER A 13 -4.94 47.06 30.33
N ASP A 14 -5.47 48.28 30.27
CA ASP A 14 -6.77 48.57 29.65
C ASP A 14 -6.77 48.34 28.12
N ASP A 15 -5.58 48.21 27.49
CA ASP A 15 -5.43 47.93 26.06
C ASP A 15 -5.41 46.41 25.78
N PRO A 16 -6.42 45.87 25.08
CA PRO A 16 -6.47 44.45 24.73
C PRO A 16 -5.28 43.96 23.91
N LYS A 17 -4.67 44.80 23.05
CA LYS A 17 -3.51 44.40 22.24
C LYS A 17 -2.28 44.16 23.11
N LYS A 18 -2.10 44.97 24.16
CA LYS A 18 -1.03 44.76 25.15
C LYS A 18 -1.26 43.49 25.95
N ARG A 19 -2.52 43.19 26.31
CA ARG A 19 -2.87 41.93 26.98
C ARG A 19 -2.67 40.70 26.09
N VAL A 20 -3.00 40.76 24.80
CA VAL A 20 -2.69 39.67 23.84
C VAL A 20 -1.18 39.45 23.72
N LYS A 21 -0.41 40.52 23.60
CA LYS A 21 1.06 40.45 23.56
C LYS A 21 1.61 39.85 24.86
N ALA A 22 1.06 40.23 26.02
CA ALA A 22 1.42 39.66 27.30
C ALA A 22 1.12 38.15 27.38
N VAL A 23 0.00 37.70 26.81
CA VAL A 23 -0.32 36.26 26.69
C VAL A 23 0.73 35.51 25.87
N GLU A 24 1.10 36.03 24.70
CA GLU A 24 2.14 35.43 23.84
C GLU A 24 3.48 35.38 24.58
N GLN A 25 3.85 36.47 25.25
CA GLN A 25 5.07 36.53 26.05
C GLN A 25 5.05 35.59 27.25
N LEU A 26 3.93 35.45 27.95
CA LEU A 26 3.75 34.49 29.04
C LEU A 26 3.84 33.05 28.53
N LYS A 27 3.29 32.77 27.36
CA LYS A 27 3.33 31.44 26.71
C LYS A 27 4.74 31.07 26.28
N ASP A 28 5.36 31.90 25.44
CA ASP A 28 6.62 31.59 24.78
C ASP A 28 7.79 31.58 25.76
N ASN A 29 7.65 32.31 26.87
CA ASN A 29 8.71 32.43 27.87
C ASN A 29 8.37 31.79 29.23
N PHE A 30 7.32 30.96 29.32
CA PHE A 30 6.84 30.43 30.60
C PHE A 30 7.94 29.69 31.39
N SER A 31 8.78 28.92 30.70
CA SER A 31 9.91 28.18 31.29
C SER A 31 10.95 29.09 31.94
N LEU A 32 11.14 30.29 31.39
CA LEU A 32 12.12 31.30 31.78
C LEU A 32 11.60 32.26 32.87
N HIS A 33 10.33 32.16 33.27
CA HIS A 33 9.79 32.95 34.39
C HIS A 33 10.32 32.42 35.71
N SER A 34 10.89 33.30 36.54
CA SER A 34 11.42 32.95 37.86
C SER A 34 10.30 32.64 38.85
N ASN A 35 9.10 33.21 38.64
CA ASN A 35 7.89 32.88 39.38
C ASN A 35 6.79 32.34 38.45
N LYS A 36 6.84 31.02 38.20
CA LYS A 36 5.90 30.31 37.32
C LYS A 36 4.48 30.28 37.86
N GLU A 37 4.29 30.29 39.18
CA GLU A 37 2.96 30.39 39.79
C GLU A 37 2.32 31.75 39.52
N LYS A 38 3.10 32.83 39.57
CA LYS A 38 2.61 34.17 39.22
C LYS A 38 2.23 34.25 37.74
N ALA A 39 3.07 33.73 36.84
CA ALA A 39 2.78 33.65 35.41
C ALA A 39 1.52 32.83 35.11
N TRP A 40 1.34 31.68 35.78
CA TRP A 40 0.13 30.87 35.71
C TRP A 40 -1.11 31.64 36.15
N ASN A 41 -1.04 32.31 37.32
CA ASN A 41 -2.14 33.09 37.84
C ASN A 41 -2.51 34.28 36.94
N ASP A 42 -1.53 34.91 36.30
CA ASP A 42 -1.78 35.97 35.32
C ASP A 42 -2.47 35.42 34.06
N LEU A 43 -2.06 34.25 33.56
CA LEU A 43 -2.78 33.55 32.49
C LEU A 43 -4.21 33.18 32.88
N ILE A 44 -4.45 32.70 34.10
CA ILE A 44 -5.81 32.39 34.60
C ILE A 44 -6.68 33.65 34.67
N LYS A 45 -6.11 34.81 35.06
CA LYS A 45 -6.82 36.08 35.04
C LYS A 45 -7.12 36.55 33.62
N LEU A 46 -6.16 36.44 32.70
CA LEU A 46 -6.33 36.79 31.29
C LEU A 46 -7.35 35.87 30.60
N ALA A 47 -7.42 34.60 30.99
CA ALA A 47 -8.44 33.66 30.56
C ALA A 47 -9.85 33.99 31.11
N ASN A 48 -9.97 34.91 32.08
CA ASN A 48 -11.23 35.50 32.53
C ASN A 48 -11.46 36.92 31.97
N SER A 49 -10.67 37.36 30.98
CA SER A 49 -10.88 38.68 30.36
C SER A 49 -12.17 38.71 29.54
N GLU A 50 -12.89 39.84 29.58
CA GLU A 50 -14.05 40.12 28.73
C GLU A 50 -13.67 40.26 27.23
N ASP A 51 -12.40 40.54 26.93
CA ASP A 51 -11.93 40.63 25.54
C ASP A 51 -11.71 39.23 24.94
N TRP A 52 -12.43 38.94 23.85
CA TRP A 52 -12.42 37.63 23.21
C TRP A 52 -11.03 37.18 22.73
N HIS A 53 -10.21 38.11 22.20
CA HIS A 53 -8.89 37.77 21.65
C HIS A 53 -7.90 37.46 22.77
N VAL A 54 -7.88 38.28 23.82
CA VAL A 54 -7.06 38.06 25.02
C VAL A 54 -7.42 36.72 25.66
N ASN A 55 -8.72 36.51 25.87
CA ASN A 55 -9.27 35.31 26.47
C ASN A 55 -8.91 34.03 25.67
N ASN A 56 -9.09 34.07 24.35
CA ASN A 56 -8.80 32.96 23.46
C ASN A 56 -7.33 32.57 23.51
N ASN A 57 -6.44 33.54 23.36
CA ASN A 57 -5.01 33.28 23.34
C ASN A 57 -4.54 32.78 24.71
N ALA A 58 -5.06 33.34 25.81
CA ALA A 58 -4.69 32.94 27.17
C ALA A 58 -5.08 31.48 27.44
N THR A 59 -6.23 31.06 26.93
CA THR A 59 -6.68 29.68 27.06
C THR A 59 -5.77 28.69 26.33
N TYR A 60 -5.35 29.00 25.09
CA TYR A 60 -4.38 28.16 24.37
C TYR A 60 -3.01 28.13 25.07
N ALA A 61 -2.58 29.27 25.62
CA ALA A 61 -1.37 29.35 26.40
C ALA A 61 -1.42 28.42 27.62
N LEU A 62 -2.51 28.42 28.39
CA LEU A 62 -2.70 27.55 29.57
C LEU A 62 -2.47 26.06 29.27
N ILE A 63 -2.94 25.55 28.12
CA ILE A 63 -2.68 24.16 27.70
C ILE A 63 -1.18 23.94 27.50
N SER A 64 -0.53 24.82 26.72
CA SER A 64 0.87 24.65 26.33
C SER A 64 1.85 24.75 27.50
N VAL A 65 1.49 25.47 28.56
CA VAL A 65 2.35 25.70 29.72
C VAL A 65 2.04 24.77 30.89
N PHE A 66 0.90 24.06 30.90
CA PHE A 66 0.48 23.20 32.02
C PHE A 66 1.55 22.20 32.48
N SER A 67 2.27 21.58 31.54
CA SER A 67 3.34 20.63 31.84
C SER A 67 4.50 21.22 32.63
N GLN A 68 4.67 22.56 32.55
CA GLN A 68 5.74 23.34 33.15
C GLN A 68 5.34 23.97 34.51
N VAL A 69 4.07 23.82 34.92
CA VAL A 69 3.58 24.34 36.20
C VAL A 69 4.11 23.45 37.35
N PRO A 70 4.72 24.04 38.40
CA PRO A 70 5.24 23.28 39.54
C PRO A 70 4.15 22.52 40.31
N ASP A 71 3.04 23.21 40.66
CA ASP A 71 1.89 22.62 41.34
C ASP A 71 0.75 22.32 40.36
N LYS A 72 0.83 21.14 39.75
CA LYS A 72 -0.17 20.65 38.78
C LYS A 72 -1.52 20.36 39.44
N GLN A 73 -1.55 20.09 40.74
CA GLN A 73 -2.81 19.84 41.45
C GLN A 73 -3.56 21.16 41.67
N GLN A 74 -2.84 22.21 42.03
CA GLN A 74 -3.44 23.54 42.16
C GLN A 74 -3.87 24.08 40.79
N ALA A 75 -3.06 23.87 39.75
CA ALA A 75 -3.43 24.18 38.37
C ALA A 75 -4.73 23.49 37.93
N TRP A 76 -4.90 22.20 38.27
CA TRP A 76 -6.16 21.48 38.06
C TRP A 76 -7.33 22.15 38.78
N ASN A 77 -7.18 22.47 40.07
CA ASN A 77 -8.24 23.12 40.85
C ASN A 77 -8.65 24.47 40.25
N ASP A 78 -7.68 25.24 39.73
CA ASP A 78 -7.93 26.54 39.10
C ASP A 78 -8.68 26.38 37.77
N LEU A 79 -8.34 25.36 36.98
CA LEU A 79 -9.05 25.03 35.75
C LEU A 79 -10.48 24.52 36.01
N VAL A 80 -10.70 23.73 37.07
CA VAL A 80 -12.04 23.31 37.50
C VAL A 80 -12.88 24.52 37.91
N LYS A 81 -12.31 25.47 38.67
CA LYS A 81 -12.98 26.74 39.00
C LYS A 81 -13.31 27.56 37.76
N LEU A 82 -12.40 27.60 36.78
CA LEU A 82 -12.60 28.30 35.52
C LEU A 82 -13.72 27.66 34.69
N ALA A 83 -13.75 26.33 34.62
CA ALA A 83 -14.79 25.55 33.94
C ALA A 83 -16.17 25.64 34.62
N THR A 84 -16.20 25.87 35.93
CA THR A 84 -17.41 26.03 36.75
C THR A 84 -17.80 27.49 37.00
N GLY A 85 -17.10 28.45 36.40
CA GLY A 85 -17.34 29.89 36.53
C GLY A 85 -18.64 30.37 35.88
N LYS A 86 -18.88 31.69 35.90
CA LYS A 86 -20.12 32.31 35.38
C LYS A 86 -20.09 32.61 33.87
N ASP A 87 -18.91 32.70 33.24
CA ASP A 87 -18.76 33.18 31.86
C ASP A 87 -18.72 32.04 30.81
N SER A 88 -19.63 32.06 29.84
CA SER A 88 -19.93 30.92 28.95
C SER A 88 -18.80 30.52 27.98
N PRO A 89 -18.11 31.44 27.26
CA PRO A 89 -17.04 31.09 26.33
C PRO A 89 -15.79 30.55 27.05
N VAL A 90 -15.51 31.08 28.24
CA VAL A 90 -14.39 30.69 29.11
C VAL A 90 -14.54 29.26 29.57
N ARG A 91 -15.75 28.90 30.01
CA ARG A 91 -16.05 27.54 30.49
C ARG A 91 -15.87 26.48 29.42
N PHE A 92 -16.25 26.77 28.17
CA PHE A 92 -16.12 25.82 27.06
C PHE A 92 -14.67 25.44 26.81
N ARG A 93 -13.81 26.46 26.79
CA ARG A 93 -12.41 26.26 26.51
C ARG A 93 -11.68 25.66 27.71
N ALA A 94 -11.94 26.14 28.92
CA ALA A 94 -11.41 25.53 30.15
C ALA A 94 -11.73 24.03 30.24
N ALA A 95 -12.95 23.63 29.87
CA ALA A 95 -13.32 22.21 29.81
C ALA A 95 -12.54 21.40 28.76
N SER A 96 -12.22 21.98 27.60
CA SER A 96 -11.34 21.33 26.62
C SER A 96 -9.91 21.15 27.14
N ILE A 97 -9.44 22.07 28.01
CA ILE A 97 -8.16 21.93 28.71
C ILE A 97 -8.22 20.75 29.68
N LEU A 98 -9.27 20.66 30.51
CA LEU A 98 -9.43 19.61 31.52
C LEU A 98 -9.22 18.20 30.93
N SER A 99 -9.80 17.93 29.76
CA SER A 99 -9.59 16.68 29.00
C SER A 99 -8.12 16.38 28.70
N SER A 100 -7.35 17.39 28.28
CA SER A 100 -5.95 17.22 27.89
C SER A 100 -5.01 17.13 29.09
N VAL A 101 -5.35 17.78 30.21
CA VAL A 101 -4.49 17.86 31.39
C VAL A 101 -4.79 16.78 32.43
N PHE A 102 -5.98 16.17 32.41
CA PHE A 102 -6.39 15.12 33.36
C PHE A 102 -5.32 14.03 33.52
N PRO A 103 -4.70 13.46 32.45
CA PRO A 103 -3.66 12.44 32.60
C PRO A 103 -2.37 12.90 33.30
N HIS A 104 -2.19 14.21 33.46
CA HIS A 104 -0.98 14.82 34.02
C HIS A 104 -1.18 15.34 35.45
N VAL A 105 -2.36 15.14 36.03
CA VAL A 105 -2.68 15.50 37.42
C VAL A 105 -2.08 14.46 38.38
N PRO A 106 -1.34 14.87 39.43
CA PRO A 106 -0.77 13.92 40.39
C PRO A 106 -1.81 13.12 41.18
N ASP A 107 -2.89 13.77 41.66
CA ASP A 107 -3.97 13.11 42.40
C ASP A 107 -5.17 12.84 41.48
N GLN A 108 -5.12 11.68 40.82
CA GLN A 108 -6.16 11.23 39.89
C GLN A 108 -7.50 10.97 40.60
N GLN A 109 -7.49 10.55 41.87
CA GLN A 109 -8.72 10.26 42.62
C GLN A 109 -9.48 11.54 42.92
N LYS A 110 -8.78 12.58 43.37
CA LYS A 110 -9.40 13.89 43.61
C LYS A 110 -9.89 14.53 42.31
N ALA A 111 -9.13 14.40 41.21
CA ALA A 111 -9.55 14.90 39.91
C ALA A 111 -10.83 14.19 39.43
N GLU A 112 -10.94 12.88 39.65
CA GLU A 112 -12.15 12.09 39.40
C GLU A 112 -13.33 12.55 40.27
N ASP A 113 -13.12 12.77 41.58
CA ASP A 113 -14.17 13.26 42.48
C ASP A 113 -14.74 14.62 42.05
N ASP A 114 -13.89 15.50 41.51
CA ASP A 114 -14.33 16.78 40.96
C ASP A 114 -15.16 16.61 39.69
N LEU A 115 -14.78 15.68 38.80
CA LEU A 115 -15.60 15.33 37.63
C LEU A 115 -16.95 14.74 38.04
N HIS A 116 -17.00 13.87 39.05
CA HIS A 116 -18.26 13.33 39.58
C HIS A 116 -19.21 14.44 40.05
N LYS A 117 -18.70 15.45 40.79
CA LYS A 117 -19.51 16.61 41.20
C LYS A 117 -20.03 17.39 40.00
N MET A 118 -19.21 17.57 38.95
CA MET A 118 -19.62 18.27 37.74
C MET A 118 -20.74 17.54 36.99
N THR A 119 -20.81 16.20 37.04
CA THR A 119 -21.88 15.44 36.34
C THR A 119 -23.28 15.63 36.93
N ILE A 120 -23.39 16.16 38.16
CA ILE A 120 -24.66 16.45 38.85
C ILE A 120 -24.86 17.94 39.11
N ASP A 121 -24.06 18.79 38.48
CA ASP A 121 -24.16 20.25 38.64
C ASP A 121 -25.52 20.77 38.17
N LYS A 122 -26.01 21.86 38.78
CA LYS A 122 -27.29 22.47 38.38
C LYS A 122 -27.23 23.05 36.97
N ASP A 123 -26.06 23.48 36.52
CA ASP A 123 -25.85 24.02 35.19
C ASP A 123 -25.56 22.90 34.18
N SER A 124 -26.44 22.79 33.19
CA SER A 124 -26.35 21.79 32.12
C SER A 124 -25.10 21.92 31.26
N PHE A 125 -24.51 23.12 31.18
CA PHE A 125 -23.25 23.32 30.50
C PHE A 125 -22.12 22.55 31.20
N ILE A 126 -22.02 22.64 32.53
CA ILE A 126 -21.01 21.91 33.32
C ILE A 126 -21.22 20.41 33.17
N ARG A 127 -22.47 19.93 33.27
CA ARG A 127 -22.80 18.53 33.05
C ARG A 127 -22.33 18.06 31.66
N ARG A 128 -22.67 18.81 30.60
CA ARG A 128 -22.24 18.50 29.23
C ARG A 128 -20.71 18.40 29.11
N MET A 129 -19.98 19.31 29.75
CA MET A 129 -18.52 19.30 29.75
C MET A 129 -17.95 18.08 30.50
N ALA A 130 -18.54 17.73 31.65
CA ALA A 130 -18.15 16.55 32.40
C ALA A 130 -18.26 15.26 31.55
N ALA A 131 -19.35 15.09 30.78
CA ALA A 131 -19.48 13.97 29.85
C ALA A 131 -18.36 13.95 28.78
N SER A 132 -17.98 15.12 28.25
CA SER A 132 -16.90 15.22 27.27
C SER A 132 -15.55 14.83 27.87
N VAL A 133 -15.24 15.31 29.07
CA VAL A 133 -13.97 15.01 29.76
C VAL A 133 -13.91 13.52 30.10
N LEU A 134 -14.97 12.97 30.71
CA LEU A 134 -15.07 11.54 30.99
C LEU A 134 -14.92 10.68 29.72
N GLY A 135 -15.55 11.06 28.61
CA GLY A 135 -15.43 10.34 27.34
C GLY A 135 -14.00 10.31 26.75
N SER A 136 -13.23 11.37 26.97
CA SER A 136 -11.85 11.50 26.48
C SER A 136 -10.79 10.90 27.41
N SER A 137 -11.05 10.89 28.72
CA SER A 137 -10.08 10.50 29.76
C SER A 137 -10.40 9.16 30.41
N PHE A 138 -11.43 8.45 29.95
CA PHE A 138 -11.97 7.22 30.55
C PHE A 138 -10.92 6.13 30.81
N THR A 139 -9.91 6.04 29.94
CA THR A 139 -8.77 5.13 30.08
C THR A 139 -7.96 5.37 31.37
N GLN A 140 -7.83 6.63 31.77
CA GLN A 140 -7.00 7.09 32.88
C GLN A 140 -7.79 7.24 34.19
N VAL A 141 -9.12 7.20 34.14
CA VAL A 141 -9.95 7.32 35.33
C VAL A 141 -9.75 6.10 36.26
N PRO A 142 -9.46 6.31 37.56
CA PRO A 142 -9.32 5.23 38.54
C PRO A 142 -10.56 4.34 38.70
N ASP A 143 -11.75 4.91 38.94
CA ASP A 143 -13.02 4.16 39.06
C ASP A 143 -13.87 4.23 37.77
N LYS A 144 -13.52 3.35 36.82
CA LYS A 144 -14.27 3.20 35.56
C LYS A 144 -15.74 2.82 35.76
N ARG A 145 -16.10 2.20 36.89
CA ARG A 145 -17.50 1.83 37.17
C ARG A 145 -18.29 3.06 37.58
N GLN A 146 -17.73 3.92 38.41
CA GLN A 146 -18.40 5.15 38.79
C GLN A 146 -18.47 6.15 37.62
N ALA A 147 -17.40 6.30 36.83
CA ALA A 147 -17.42 7.11 35.61
C ALA A 147 -18.47 6.64 34.60
N TRP A 148 -18.63 5.32 34.44
CA TRP A 148 -19.69 4.75 33.61
C TRP A 148 -21.09 5.02 34.19
N ASN A 149 -21.31 4.85 35.50
CA ASN A 149 -22.58 5.14 36.16
C ASN A 149 -23.01 6.61 35.94
N ASP A 150 -22.07 7.55 35.97
CA ASP A 150 -22.35 8.95 35.72
C ASP A 150 -22.79 9.19 34.26
N LEU A 151 -22.05 8.65 33.29
CA LEU A 151 -22.43 8.75 31.88
C LEU A 151 -23.79 8.10 31.61
N HIS A 152 -24.06 6.93 32.23
CA HIS A 152 -25.35 6.25 32.19
C HIS A 152 -26.48 7.13 32.73
N ARG A 153 -26.31 7.79 33.89
CA ARG A 153 -27.32 8.72 34.43
C ARG A 153 -27.61 9.87 33.46
N MET A 154 -26.55 10.44 32.86
CA MET A 154 -26.63 11.63 32.00
C MET A 154 -27.35 11.40 30.67
N ILE A 155 -27.58 10.16 30.24
CA ILE A 155 -28.44 9.88 29.07
C ILE A 155 -29.90 10.23 29.33
N THR A 156 -30.31 10.36 30.59
CA THR A 156 -31.68 10.74 30.98
C THR A 156 -31.82 12.20 31.41
N ASP A 157 -30.78 13.00 31.19
CA ASP A 157 -30.75 14.41 31.56
C ASP A 157 -31.88 15.21 30.90
N GLU A 158 -32.38 16.25 31.56
CA GLU A 158 -33.43 17.12 31.01
C GLU A 158 -32.96 17.86 29.74
N GLU A 159 -31.66 18.20 29.68
CA GLU A 159 -31.05 18.99 28.62
C GLU A 159 -30.50 18.14 27.48
N LYS A 160 -30.92 18.49 26.26
CA LYS A 160 -30.58 17.73 25.03
C LYS A 160 -29.08 17.67 24.76
N ASP A 161 -28.36 18.75 25.03
CA ASP A 161 -26.93 18.83 24.75
C ASP A 161 -26.11 17.92 25.67
N VAL A 162 -26.58 17.73 26.92
CA VAL A 162 -25.98 16.80 27.89
C VAL A 162 -26.20 15.37 27.40
N ARG A 163 -27.45 15.00 27.08
CA ARG A 163 -27.78 13.66 26.54
C ARG A 163 -26.98 13.35 25.28
N ARG A 164 -26.87 14.30 24.35
CA ARG A 164 -26.09 14.15 23.12
C ARG A 164 -24.61 13.89 23.40
N MET A 165 -24.01 14.64 24.34
CA MET A 165 -22.60 14.46 24.69
C MET A 165 -22.36 13.14 25.42
N ALA A 166 -23.24 12.77 26.36
CA ALA A 166 -23.20 11.47 27.04
C ALA A 166 -23.27 10.30 26.06
N ALA A 167 -24.15 10.36 25.05
CA ALA A 167 -24.21 9.37 23.98
C ALA A 167 -22.88 9.25 23.21
N SER A 168 -22.28 10.40 22.88
CA SER A 168 -20.98 10.43 22.19
C SER A 168 -19.86 9.82 23.04
N ALA A 169 -19.84 10.15 24.33
CA ALA A 169 -18.86 9.63 25.29
C ALA A 169 -19.02 8.12 25.47
N LEU A 170 -20.24 7.61 25.69
CA LEU A 170 -20.50 6.18 25.79
C LEU A 170 -20.08 5.42 24.54
N GLY A 171 -20.30 5.99 23.34
CA GLY A 171 -19.82 5.42 22.08
C GLY A 171 -18.29 5.35 22.00
N SER A 172 -17.56 6.39 22.43
CA SER A 172 -16.09 6.41 22.38
C SER A 172 -15.43 5.50 23.41
N VAL A 173 -16.07 5.30 24.56
CA VAL A 173 -15.52 4.49 25.68
C VAL A 173 -16.07 3.07 25.73
N PHE A 174 -16.94 2.69 24.78
CA PHE A 174 -17.69 1.42 24.80
C PHE A 174 -16.81 0.16 24.96
N SER A 175 -15.60 0.15 24.40
CA SER A 175 -14.71 -1.02 24.55
C SER A 175 -14.25 -1.25 25.99
N GLN A 176 -14.31 -0.22 26.83
CA GLN A 176 -13.75 -0.16 28.18
C GLN A 176 -14.81 -0.07 29.29
N VAL A 177 -16.08 0.10 28.96
CA VAL A 177 -17.14 0.18 29.97
C VAL A 177 -17.27 -1.16 30.72
N PRO A 178 -17.58 -1.13 32.03
CA PRO A 178 -17.80 -2.35 32.81
C PRO A 178 -19.02 -3.15 32.33
N ASP A 179 -20.09 -2.48 31.89
CA ASP A 179 -21.32 -3.12 31.41
C ASP A 179 -21.63 -2.68 29.97
N LYS A 180 -21.17 -3.48 29.01
CA LYS A 180 -21.36 -3.25 27.58
C LYS A 180 -22.80 -3.46 27.15
N GLN A 181 -23.52 -4.37 27.80
CA GLN A 181 -24.90 -4.68 27.42
C GLN A 181 -25.82 -3.53 27.81
N GLN A 182 -25.72 -3.04 29.05
CA GLN A 182 -26.50 -1.90 29.49
C GLN A 182 -26.16 -0.64 28.67
N THR A 183 -24.87 -0.40 28.38
CA THR A 183 -24.45 0.73 27.54
C THR A 183 -25.03 0.65 26.12
N TRP A 184 -25.13 -0.55 25.55
CA TRP A 184 -25.78 -0.75 24.26
C TRP A 184 -27.27 -0.40 24.32
N ASP A 185 -27.97 -0.93 25.32
CA ASP A 185 -29.41 -0.71 25.52
C ASP A 185 -29.73 0.78 25.77
N ASP A 186 -28.83 1.49 26.46
CA ASP A 186 -28.89 2.94 26.67
C ASP A 186 -28.81 3.72 25.35
N LEU A 187 -27.84 3.37 24.49
CA LEU A 187 -27.69 4.00 23.18
C LEU A 187 -28.90 3.72 22.27
N ILE A 188 -29.46 2.50 22.32
CA ILE A 188 -30.70 2.14 21.62
C ILE A 188 -31.87 2.99 22.10
N LYS A 189 -32.04 3.18 23.41
CA LYS A 189 -33.09 4.03 23.98
C LYS A 189 -33.01 5.47 23.45
N LEU A 190 -31.81 6.03 23.33
CA LEU A 190 -31.58 7.38 22.82
C LEU A 190 -31.91 7.55 21.33
N THR A 191 -32.06 6.47 20.56
CA THR A 191 -32.52 6.57 19.15
C THR A 191 -33.99 7.01 19.04
N THR A 192 -34.74 6.97 20.15
CA THR A 192 -36.11 7.48 20.27
C THR A 192 -36.21 8.79 21.05
N ASP A 193 -35.09 9.48 21.30
CA ASP A 193 -35.08 10.75 22.02
C ASP A 193 -35.96 11.81 21.32
N LYS A 194 -36.49 12.77 22.08
CA LYS A 194 -37.29 13.88 21.55
C LYS A 194 -36.49 14.77 20.58
N ASP A 195 -35.17 14.92 20.77
CA ASP A 195 -34.31 15.79 19.96
C ASP A 195 -33.58 15.04 18.85
N ASN A 196 -33.61 15.58 17.62
CA ASN A 196 -33.02 14.94 16.43
C ASN A 196 -31.49 14.79 16.51
N SER A 197 -30.80 15.71 17.19
CA SER A 197 -29.35 15.72 17.29
C SER A 197 -28.87 14.66 18.29
N VAL A 198 -29.66 14.39 19.32
CA VAL A 198 -29.44 13.27 20.26
C VAL A 198 -29.63 11.95 19.52
N ARG A 199 -30.74 11.77 18.78
CA ARG A 199 -31.00 10.56 17.99
C ARG A 199 -29.86 10.26 17.01
N SER A 200 -29.45 11.26 16.23
CA SER A 200 -28.36 11.12 15.26
C SER A 200 -27.03 10.74 15.93
N ARG A 201 -26.69 11.39 17.05
CA ARG A 201 -25.46 11.08 17.79
C ARG A 201 -25.50 9.68 18.41
N ALA A 202 -26.64 9.25 18.93
CA ALA A 202 -26.81 7.90 19.48
C ALA A 202 -26.59 6.84 18.40
N VAL A 203 -27.13 7.03 17.19
CA VAL A 203 -26.89 6.12 16.06
C VAL A 203 -25.42 6.08 15.67
N SER A 204 -24.74 7.24 15.60
CA SER A 204 -23.30 7.29 15.36
C SER A 204 -22.50 6.53 16.43
N ALA A 205 -22.88 6.67 17.71
CA ALA A 205 -22.25 5.97 18.82
C ALA A 205 -22.47 4.46 18.75
N LEU A 206 -23.67 3.99 18.34
CA LEU A 206 -23.94 2.58 18.09
C LEU A 206 -23.01 2.02 17.00
N GLY A 207 -22.75 2.79 15.94
CA GLY A 207 -21.80 2.41 14.89
C GLY A 207 -20.39 2.18 15.42
N SER A 208 -19.87 3.08 16.27
CA SER A 208 -18.56 2.93 16.91
C SER A 208 -18.52 1.81 17.96
N ALA A 209 -19.64 1.55 18.64
CA ALA A 209 -19.78 0.49 19.63
C ALA A 209 -19.91 -0.90 19.01
N PHE A 210 -20.49 -1.01 17.81
CA PHE A 210 -20.83 -2.28 17.15
C PHE A 210 -19.66 -3.27 17.06
N PRO A 211 -18.41 -2.88 16.69
CA PRO A 211 -17.27 -3.80 16.69
C PRO A 211 -16.92 -4.38 18.06
N HIS A 212 -17.34 -3.76 19.16
CA HIS A 212 -16.98 -4.13 20.53
C HIS A 212 -18.11 -4.81 21.33
N THR A 213 -19.26 -5.07 20.71
CA THR A 213 -20.38 -5.81 21.32
C THR A 213 -20.06 -7.31 21.49
N LEU A 214 -20.59 -7.91 22.56
CA LEU A 214 -20.42 -9.35 22.85
C LEU A 214 -21.38 -10.20 22.00
N ASP A 215 -22.64 -9.79 21.89
CA ASP A 215 -23.65 -10.44 21.05
C ASP A 215 -23.84 -9.64 19.75
N LYS A 216 -23.18 -10.09 18.69
CA LYS A 216 -23.24 -9.48 17.37
C LYS A 216 -24.60 -9.62 16.71
N GLN A 217 -25.31 -10.71 16.99
CA GLN A 217 -26.61 -10.96 16.38
C GLN A 217 -27.66 -10.04 16.97
N LYS A 218 -27.74 -9.94 18.30
CA LYS A 218 -28.66 -9.01 18.97
C LYS A 218 -28.38 -7.56 18.58
N ALA A 219 -27.10 -7.16 18.58
CA ALA A 219 -26.71 -5.81 18.16
C ALA A 219 -27.09 -5.53 16.70
N TRP A 220 -26.99 -6.54 15.83
CA TRP A 220 -27.44 -6.46 14.45
C TRP A 220 -28.96 -6.33 14.34
N ASP A 221 -29.72 -7.15 15.06
CA ASP A 221 -31.19 -7.11 15.06
C ASP A 221 -31.71 -5.72 15.49
N ASP A 222 -31.04 -5.10 16.46
CA ASP A 222 -31.33 -3.73 16.88
C ASP A 222 -31.04 -2.68 15.78
N LEU A 223 -29.86 -2.73 15.14
CA LEU A 223 -29.56 -1.82 14.03
C LEU A 223 -30.50 -2.02 12.84
N HIS A 224 -30.82 -3.27 12.51
CA HIS A 224 -31.80 -3.65 11.49
C HIS A 224 -33.14 -2.97 11.74
N ARG A 225 -33.68 -3.03 12.97
CA ARG A 225 -34.94 -2.35 13.32
C ARG A 225 -34.91 -0.84 13.07
N LEU A 226 -33.76 -0.19 13.31
CA LEU A 226 -33.63 1.26 13.12
C LEU A 226 -33.62 1.69 11.65
N THR A 227 -33.28 0.79 10.72
CA THR A 227 -33.33 1.05 9.28
C THR A 227 -34.76 1.36 8.78
N THR A 228 -35.78 0.93 9.52
CA THR A 228 -37.21 1.16 9.25
C THR A 228 -37.82 2.24 10.15
N SER A 229 -37.01 3.01 10.88
CA SER A 229 -37.52 4.07 11.77
C SER A 229 -38.38 5.09 11.03
N ASN A 230 -39.47 5.55 11.66
CA ASN A 230 -40.28 6.66 11.12
C ASN A 230 -39.48 7.97 11.04
N ASP A 231 -38.40 8.10 11.81
CA ASP A 231 -37.54 9.26 11.82
C ASP A 231 -36.45 9.19 10.73
N SER A 232 -36.45 10.13 9.80
CA SER A 232 -35.48 10.18 8.70
C SER A 232 -34.05 10.46 9.14
N SER A 233 -33.84 11.15 10.27
CA SER A 233 -32.49 11.38 10.82
C SER A 233 -31.91 10.10 11.39
N VAL A 234 -32.73 9.27 12.03
CA VAL A 234 -32.35 7.92 12.48
C VAL A 234 -32.02 7.05 11.27
N ARG A 235 -32.91 6.98 10.26
CA ARG A 235 -32.64 6.19 9.04
C ARG A 235 -31.37 6.64 8.32
N SER A 236 -31.14 7.95 8.20
CA SER A 236 -29.93 8.51 7.60
C SER A 236 -28.67 8.17 8.41
N GLY A 237 -28.76 8.22 9.74
CA GLY A 237 -27.67 7.82 10.62
C GLY A 237 -27.33 6.34 10.48
N VAL A 238 -28.36 5.48 10.43
CA VAL A 238 -28.18 4.03 10.30
C VAL A 238 -27.57 3.71 8.94
N ALA A 239 -28.05 4.34 7.86
CA ALA A 239 -27.47 4.20 6.53
C ALA A 239 -25.97 4.50 6.52
N HIS A 240 -25.51 5.51 7.28
CA HIS A 240 -24.10 5.85 7.40
C HIS A 240 -23.30 4.80 8.20
N VAL A 241 -23.77 4.41 9.38
CA VAL A 241 -23.04 3.46 10.24
C VAL A 241 -23.04 2.02 9.73
N LEU A 242 -24.00 1.67 8.86
CA LEU A 242 -23.96 0.39 8.14
C LEU A 242 -22.65 0.22 7.37
N GLY A 243 -22.03 1.30 6.88
CA GLY A 243 -20.75 1.23 6.16
C GLY A 243 -19.58 0.76 7.03
N SER A 244 -19.46 1.26 8.27
CA SER A 244 -18.41 0.83 9.20
C SER A 244 -18.76 -0.48 9.92
N ALA A 245 -20.05 -0.78 10.08
CA ALA A 245 -20.51 -2.02 10.71
C ALA A 245 -20.52 -3.22 9.75
N PHE A 246 -20.62 -3.01 8.42
CA PHE A 246 -20.93 -4.05 7.42
C PHE A 246 -20.04 -5.29 7.53
N SER A 247 -18.73 -5.11 7.73
CA SER A 247 -17.76 -6.21 7.82
C SER A 247 -17.99 -7.11 9.05
N HIS A 248 -18.59 -6.56 10.11
CA HIS A 248 -18.86 -7.22 11.38
C HIS A 248 -20.29 -7.77 11.50
N VAL A 249 -21.16 -7.51 10.51
CA VAL A 249 -22.55 -7.97 10.55
C VAL A 249 -22.63 -9.48 10.32
N PRO A 250 -23.35 -10.24 11.18
CA PRO A 250 -23.57 -11.67 10.98
C PRO A 250 -24.35 -12.01 9.70
N ASP A 251 -25.47 -11.32 9.46
CA ASP A 251 -26.29 -11.49 8.24
C ASP A 251 -26.06 -10.35 7.23
N LYS A 252 -25.05 -10.54 6.39
CA LYS A 252 -24.70 -9.60 5.32
C LYS A 252 -25.79 -9.48 4.24
N GLN A 253 -26.66 -10.48 4.09
CA GLN A 253 -27.76 -10.44 3.11
C GLN A 253 -28.89 -9.53 3.59
N GLN A 254 -29.21 -9.59 4.89
CA GLN A 254 -30.17 -8.68 5.51
C GLN A 254 -29.65 -7.24 5.51
N ALA A 255 -28.39 -7.03 5.90
CA ALA A 255 -27.76 -5.70 5.87
C ALA A 255 -27.75 -5.09 4.47
N TRP A 256 -27.48 -5.93 3.47
CA TRP A 256 -27.59 -5.56 2.08
C TRP A 256 -29.02 -5.16 1.69
N SER A 257 -30.01 -5.97 2.08
CA SER A 257 -31.42 -5.68 1.78
C SER A 257 -31.90 -4.38 2.41
N ASP A 258 -31.43 -4.05 3.61
CA ASP A 258 -31.70 -2.77 4.24
C ASP A 258 -31.03 -1.60 3.52
N LEU A 259 -29.77 -1.74 3.12
CA LEU A 259 -29.05 -0.70 2.39
C LEU A 259 -29.71 -0.43 1.03
N HIS A 260 -30.14 -1.48 0.32
CA HIS A 260 -30.92 -1.38 -0.91
C HIS A 260 -32.21 -0.56 -0.70
N ARG A 261 -32.96 -0.87 0.37
CA ARG A 261 -34.18 -0.11 0.71
C ARG A 261 -33.87 1.35 1.06
N LEU A 262 -32.82 1.61 1.83
CA LEU A 262 -32.38 2.97 2.19
C LEU A 262 -31.89 3.77 0.96
N ALA A 263 -31.31 3.11 -0.04
CA ALA A 263 -30.97 3.72 -1.32
C ALA A 263 -32.20 4.15 -2.15
N THR A 264 -33.39 3.64 -1.83
CA THR A 264 -34.68 4.01 -2.45
C THR A 264 -35.54 4.89 -1.53
N ASP A 265 -35.00 5.40 -0.43
CA ASP A 265 -35.75 6.20 0.54
C ASP A 265 -36.29 7.50 -0.07
N ASN A 266 -37.44 7.96 0.41
CA ASN A 266 -38.05 9.20 -0.08
C ASN A 266 -37.26 10.45 0.35
N VAL A 267 -36.39 10.36 1.36
CA VAL A 267 -35.57 11.47 1.83
C VAL A 267 -34.18 11.44 1.20
N ASN A 268 -33.78 12.55 0.56
CA ASN A 268 -32.49 12.69 -0.12
C ASN A 268 -31.28 12.45 0.80
N SER A 269 -31.32 12.88 2.06
CA SER A 269 -30.23 12.70 3.02
C SER A 269 -29.98 11.22 3.34
N VAL A 270 -31.06 10.41 3.40
CA VAL A 270 -30.97 8.96 3.58
C VAL A 270 -30.36 8.31 2.34
N ARG A 271 -30.87 8.64 1.13
CA ARG A 271 -30.31 8.14 -0.13
C ARG A 271 -28.84 8.51 -0.32
N SER A 272 -28.45 9.73 0.06
CA SER A 272 -27.09 10.23 -0.08
C SER A 272 -26.12 9.47 0.84
N LYS A 273 -26.52 9.20 2.09
CA LYS A 273 -25.73 8.36 3.00
C LYS A 273 -25.68 6.90 2.55
N ALA A 274 -26.78 6.36 2.03
CA ALA A 274 -26.80 5.03 1.43
C ALA A 274 -25.86 4.95 0.22
N ALA A 275 -25.84 5.95 -0.67
CA ALA A 275 -24.93 6.04 -1.81
C ALA A 275 -23.46 5.99 -1.37
N HIS A 276 -23.10 6.79 -0.36
CA HIS A 276 -21.74 6.78 0.20
C HIS A 276 -21.38 5.41 0.78
N THR A 277 -22.29 4.83 1.57
CA THR A 277 -22.11 3.52 2.21
C THR A 277 -22.01 2.38 1.20
N LEU A 278 -22.72 2.47 0.06
CA LEU A 278 -22.59 1.50 -1.03
C LEU A 278 -21.15 1.38 -1.51
N GLY A 279 -20.39 2.48 -1.56
CA GLY A 279 -18.99 2.47 -1.98
C GLY A 279 -18.10 1.64 -1.05
N SER A 280 -18.19 1.85 0.27
CA SER A 280 -17.36 1.12 1.26
C SER A 280 -17.85 -0.31 1.51
N ALA A 281 -19.16 -0.56 1.43
CA ALA A 281 -19.73 -1.89 1.62
C ALA A 281 -19.62 -2.78 0.37
N PHE A 282 -19.37 -2.21 -0.82
CA PHE A 282 -19.48 -2.90 -2.11
C PHE A 282 -18.70 -4.22 -2.17
N SER A 283 -17.47 -4.22 -1.64
CA SER A 283 -16.59 -5.40 -1.62
C SER A 283 -17.15 -6.57 -0.82
N HIS A 284 -18.03 -6.29 0.14
CA HIS A 284 -18.63 -7.26 1.05
C HIS A 284 -20.03 -7.72 0.62
N VAL A 285 -20.60 -7.14 -0.45
CA VAL A 285 -21.95 -7.47 -0.89
C VAL A 285 -21.96 -8.79 -1.69
N PRO A 286 -22.74 -9.81 -1.28
CA PRO A 286 -22.83 -11.08 -1.99
C PRO A 286 -23.52 -10.96 -3.37
N GLY A 287 -24.42 -9.98 -3.55
CA GLY A 287 -25.14 -9.68 -4.80
C GLY A 287 -24.63 -8.42 -5.52
N LYS A 288 -23.39 -8.44 -6.01
CA LYS A 288 -22.73 -7.27 -6.65
C LYS A 288 -23.54 -6.60 -7.76
N GLN A 289 -24.34 -7.35 -8.52
CA GLN A 289 -25.21 -6.79 -9.56
C GLN A 289 -26.30 -5.88 -9.00
N LYS A 290 -26.90 -6.24 -7.86
CA LYS A 290 -27.96 -5.44 -7.26
C LYS A 290 -27.39 -4.15 -6.66
N ALA A 291 -26.21 -4.24 -6.03
CA ALA A 291 -25.47 -3.07 -5.55
C ALA A 291 -25.05 -2.13 -6.67
N TRP A 292 -24.59 -2.70 -7.78
CA TRP A 292 -24.33 -1.94 -8.99
C TRP A 292 -25.60 -1.25 -9.51
N ASN A 293 -26.74 -1.94 -9.58
CA ASN A 293 -27.99 -1.33 -10.05
C ASN A 293 -28.45 -0.18 -9.15
N ASP A 294 -28.29 -0.29 -7.83
CA ASP A 294 -28.58 0.80 -6.91
C ASP A 294 -27.64 1.98 -7.14
N LEU A 295 -26.34 1.73 -7.21
CA LEU A 295 -25.35 2.79 -7.42
C LEU A 295 -25.55 3.49 -8.76
N HIS A 296 -25.79 2.74 -9.83
CA HIS A 296 -26.13 3.24 -11.17
C HIS A 296 -27.43 4.06 -11.19
N ARG A 297 -28.45 3.68 -10.40
CA ARG A 297 -29.65 4.52 -10.28
C ARG A 297 -29.31 5.86 -9.60
N LEU A 298 -28.48 5.83 -8.56
CA LEU A 298 -28.12 7.00 -7.76
C LEU A 298 -27.21 7.99 -8.51
N THR A 299 -26.48 7.57 -9.55
CA THR A 299 -25.74 8.50 -10.43
C THR A 299 -26.66 9.44 -11.21
N THR A 300 -27.93 9.07 -11.36
CA THR A 300 -28.96 9.86 -12.04
C THR A 300 -30.02 10.45 -11.11
N ASP A 301 -29.77 10.46 -9.79
CA ASP A 301 -30.70 11.01 -8.80
C ASP A 301 -30.94 12.52 -9.03
N GLU A 302 -32.14 13.00 -8.70
CA GLU A 302 -32.51 14.42 -8.79
C GLU A 302 -31.64 15.29 -7.86
N ASP A 303 -31.21 14.74 -6.72
CA ASP A 303 -30.45 15.46 -5.72
C ASP A 303 -28.94 15.41 -5.99
N ARG A 304 -28.31 16.59 -6.06
CA ARG A 304 -26.87 16.74 -6.31
C ARG A 304 -25.98 16.03 -5.28
N PHE A 305 -26.38 15.96 -4.01
CA PHE A 305 -25.57 15.33 -2.97
C PHE A 305 -25.66 13.80 -3.06
N VAL A 306 -26.77 13.28 -3.58
CA VAL A 306 -26.89 11.85 -3.91
C VAL A 306 -25.98 11.51 -5.10
N ARG A 307 -26.06 12.26 -6.21
CA ARG A 307 -25.20 12.05 -7.38
C ARG A 307 -23.71 12.17 -7.05
N CYS A 308 -23.34 13.17 -6.25
CA CYS A 308 -21.97 13.38 -5.79
C CYS A 308 -21.45 12.16 -5.00
N ASN A 309 -22.18 11.70 -3.98
CA ASN A 309 -21.78 10.52 -3.21
C ASN A 309 -21.79 9.23 -4.04
N ALA A 310 -22.69 9.11 -5.01
CA ALA A 310 -22.67 8.01 -5.98
C ALA A 310 -21.40 8.04 -6.84
N ALA A 311 -20.96 9.21 -7.32
CA ALA A 311 -19.69 9.37 -8.04
C ALA A 311 -18.48 8.93 -7.19
N PHE A 312 -18.41 9.38 -5.93
CA PHE A 312 -17.38 8.95 -5.00
C PHE A 312 -17.39 7.43 -4.79
N ALA A 313 -18.57 6.85 -4.57
CA ALA A 313 -18.75 5.43 -4.37
C ALA A 313 -18.38 4.62 -5.62
N LEU A 314 -18.65 5.12 -6.83
CA LEU A 314 -18.19 4.50 -8.08
C LEU A 314 -16.67 4.42 -8.14
N GLY A 315 -15.98 5.48 -7.76
CA GLY A 315 -14.51 5.51 -7.70
C GLY A 315 -13.94 4.45 -6.76
N SER A 316 -14.42 4.43 -5.51
CA SER A 316 -13.89 3.52 -4.48
C SER A 316 -14.29 2.06 -4.69
N SER A 317 -15.42 1.80 -5.34
CA SER A 317 -15.91 0.44 -5.62
C SER A 317 -15.58 -0.08 -7.01
N PHE A 318 -14.93 0.71 -7.88
CA PHE A 318 -14.74 0.42 -9.31
C PHE A 318 -14.15 -0.97 -9.57
N SER A 319 -13.20 -1.41 -8.74
CA SER A 319 -12.56 -2.73 -8.83
C SER A 319 -13.52 -3.91 -8.60
N HIS A 320 -14.63 -3.66 -7.91
CA HIS A 320 -15.60 -4.67 -7.50
C HIS A 320 -16.90 -4.61 -8.33
N VAL A 321 -17.10 -3.58 -9.16
CA VAL A 321 -18.29 -3.47 -10.01
C VAL A 321 -18.28 -4.59 -11.06
N PRO A 322 -19.42 -5.30 -11.27
CA PRO A 322 -19.50 -6.39 -12.26
C PRO A 322 -19.23 -5.95 -13.70
N ASP A 323 -19.68 -4.74 -14.05
CA ASP A 323 -19.58 -4.17 -15.40
C ASP A 323 -18.74 -2.88 -15.35
N LYS A 324 -17.43 -3.04 -15.55
CA LYS A 324 -16.48 -1.93 -15.56
C LYS A 324 -16.72 -0.96 -16.71
N GLN A 325 -17.25 -1.44 -17.84
CA GLN A 325 -17.55 -0.58 -18.99
C GLN A 325 -18.73 0.34 -18.67
N LYS A 326 -19.79 -0.19 -18.06
CA LYS A 326 -20.93 0.62 -17.67
C LYS A 326 -20.61 1.55 -16.50
N ALA A 327 -19.80 1.10 -15.54
CA ALA A 327 -19.26 1.97 -14.48
C ALA A 327 -18.44 3.13 -15.04
N TRP A 328 -17.57 2.83 -16.01
CA TRP A 328 -16.81 3.84 -16.74
C TRP A 328 -17.72 4.84 -17.45
N ASN A 329 -18.72 4.37 -18.21
CA ASN A 329 -19.68 5.23 -18.91
C ASN A 329 -20.41 6.18 -17.95
N GLU A 330 -20.75 5.72 -16.74
CA GLU A 330 -21.35 6.58 -15.71
C GLU A 330 -20.38 7.62 -15.18
N ILE A 331 -19.13 7.25 -14.86
CA ILE A 331 -18.10 8.21 -14.45
C ILE A 331 -17.89 9.27 -15.54
N HIS A 332 -17.71 8.83 -16.79
CA HIS A 332 -17.56 9.70 -17.96
C HIS A 332 -18.71 10.70 -18.06
N LYS A 333 -19.97 10.24 -17.97
CA LYS A 333 -21.14 11.12 -17.98
C LYS A 333 -21.11 12.16 -16.86
N LEU A 334 -20.77 11.74 -15.64
CA LEU A 334 -20.71 12.62 -14.45
C LEU A 334 -19.61 13.68 -14.54
N THR A 335 -18.59 13.52 -15.40
CA THR A 335 -17.60 14.60 -15.67
C THR A 335 -18.23 15.84 -16.29
N THR A 336 -19.43 15.72 -16.87
CA THR A 336 -20.17 16.80 -17.52
C THR A 336 -21.45 17.20 -16.79
N ASP A 337 -21.63 16.77 -15.53
CA ASP A 337 -22.81 17.12 -14.71
C ASP A 337 -22.93 18.64 -14.53
N GLU A 338 -24.14 19.16 -14.40
CA GLU A 338 -24.40 20.59 -14.17
C GLU A 338 -23.81 21.11 -12.86
N ASP A 339 -23.78 20.28 -11.80
CA ASP A 339 -23.35 20.68 -10.47
C ASP A 339 -21.86 20.38 -10.25
N SER A 340 -21.14 21.41 -9.82
CA SER A 340 -19.69 21.33 -9.60
C SER A 340 -19.27 20.31 -8.53
N PHE A 341 -20.10 20.02 -7.51
CA PHE A 341 -19.80 18.99 -6.52
C PHE A 341 -19.83 17.60 -7.15
N VAL A 342 -20.73 17.35 -8.10
CA VAL A 342 -20.82 16.07 -8.81
C VAL A 342 -19.62 15.88 -9.72
N ARG A 343 -19.25 16.89 -10.52
CA ARG A 343 -18.03 16.85 -11.35
C ARG A 343 -16.77 16.66 -10.51
N SER A 344 -16.75 17.24 -9.31
CA SER A 344 -15.68 17.03 -8.33
C SER A 344 -15.61 15.59 -7.82
N GLY A 345 -16.76 14.95 -7.58
CA GLY A 345 -16.87 13.53 -7.25
C GLY A 345 -16.45 12.62 -8.41
N ALA A 346 -16.80 12.98 -9.65
CA ALA A 346 -16.38 12.26 -10.86
C ALA A 346 -14.85 12.35 -11.06
N THR A 347 -14.26 13.51 -10.79
CA THR A 347 -12.79 13.70 -10.81
C THR A 347 -12.09 12.79 -9.80
N PHE A 348 -12.66 12.66 -8.60
CA PHE A 348 -12.17 11.70 -7.60
C PHE A 348 -12.31 10.26 -8.14
N ALA A 349 -13.46 9.93 -8.74
CA ALA A 349 -13.68 8.61 -9.31
C ALA A 349 -12.66 8.26 -10.40
N LEU A 350 -12.38 9.20 -11.32
CA LEU A 350 -11.34 9.07 -12.35
C LEU A 350 -9.97 8.80 -11.73
N HIS A 351 -9.59 9.56 -10.69
CA HIS A 351 -8.30 9.39 -10.03
C HIS A 351 -8.11 7.98 -9.43
N PHE A 352 -9.10 7.46 -8.70
CA PHE A 352 -8.98 6.14 -8.04
C PHE A 352 -9.22 4.96 -9.00
N ALA A 353 -10.04 5.14 -10.04
CA ALA A 353 -10.36 4.08 -10.98
C ALA A 353 -9.39 4.01 -12.18
N PHE A 354 -8.56 5.04 -12.40
CA PHE A 354 -7.83 5.27 -13.66
C PHE A 354 -7.14 4.02 -14.24
N SER A 355 -6.38 3.30 -13.41
CA SER A 355 -5.62 2.12 -13.84
C SER A 355 -6.48 0.94 -14.29
N GLN A 356 -7.77 0.92 -13.91
CA GLN A 356 -8.75 -0.13 -14.18
C GLN A 356 -9.81 0.26 -15.21
N ILE A 357 -9.86 1.53 -15.62
CA ILE A 357 -10.80 2.01 -16.63
C ILE A 357 -10.47 1.35 -17.98
N PRO A 358 -11.47 0.78 -18.69
CA PRO A 358 -11.26 0.16 -20.00
C PRO A 358 -10.69 1.13 -21.05
N ASP A 359 -11.23 2.35 -21.11
CA ASP A 359 -10.78 3.41 -22.02
C ASP A 359 -9.97 4.47 -21.26
N LYS A 360 -8.70 4.15 -20.97
CA LYS A 360 -7.79 5.07 -20.27
C LYS A 360 -7.51 6.33 -21.07
N GLN A 361 -7.63 6.28 -22.39
CA GLN A 361 -7.36 7.43 -23.24
C GLN A 361 -8.48 8.46 -23.13
N GLN A 362 -9.74 8.02 -23.13
CA GLN A 362 -10.87 8.91 -22.88
C GLN A 362 -10.88 9.41 -21.43
N ALA A 363 -10.52 8.58 -20.44
CA ALA A 363 -10.37 9.03 -19.05
C ALA A 363 -9.29 10.11 -18.88
N TRP A 364 -8.18 9.98 -19.60
CA TRP A 364 -7.15 11.01 -19.68
C TRP A 364 -7.71 12.31 -20.29
N ASP A 365 -8.39 12.20 -21.43
CA ASP A 365 -8.95 13.35 -22.15
C ASP A 365 -10.04 14.07 -21.32
N ASP A 366 -10.83 13.33 -20.54
CA ASP A 366 -11.82 13.88 -19.60
C ASP A 366 -11.14 14.65 -18.45
N LEU A 367 -10.07 14.11 -17.86
CA LEU A 367 -9.28 14.81 -16.84
C LEU A 367 -8.69 16.10 -17.41
N ILE A 368 -8.16 16.07 -18.64
CA ILE A 368 -7.66 17.26 -19.34
C ILE A 368 -8.79 18.29 -19.50
N LYS A 369 -9.98 17.88 -19.94
CA LYS A 369 -11.14 18.78 -20.07
C LYS A 369 -11.51 19.43 -18.72
N LEU A 370 -11.53 18.65 -17.65
CA LEU A 370 -11.85 19.12 -16.29
C LEU A 370 -10.82 20.12 -15.72
N THR A 371 -9.59 20.17 -16.24
CA THR A 371 -8.63 21.24 -15.87
C THR A 371 -9.09 22.64 -16.29
N THR A 372 -10.02 22.72 -17.24
CA THR A 372 -10.60 23.97 -17.75
C THR A 372 -12.01 24.26 -17.22
N ASP A 373 -12.52 23.45 -16.28
CA ASP A 373 -13.86 23.57 -15.68
C ASP A 373 -14.12 24.95 -15.06
N GLU A 374 -15.34 25.50 -15.07
CA GLU A 374 -15.59 26.82 -14.45
C GLU A 374 -15.29 26.88 -12.94
N ASN A 375 -15.42 25.76 -12.22
CA ASN A 375 -15.22 25.70 -10.78
C ASN A 375 -13.76 25.41 -10.40
N SER A 376 -13.16 26.28 -9.56
CA SER A 376 -11.76 26.17 -9.13
C SER A 376 -11.43 24.86 -8.40
N ASN A 377 -12.36 24.28 -7.63
CA ASN A 377 -12.13 23.02 -6.92
C ASN A 377 -12.07 21.83 -7.87
N VAL A 378 -12.86 21.85 -8.95
CA VAL A 378 -12.83 20.81 -9.99
C VAL A 378 -11.50 20.89 -10.75
N LYS A 379 -11.10 22.10 -11.20
CA LYS A 379 -9.80 22.33 -11.87
C LYS A 379 -8.63 21.79 -11.06
N SER A 380 -8.58 22.14 -9.77
CA SER A 380 -7.49 21.76 -8.88
C SER A 380 -7.40 20.25 -8.69
N ARG A 381 -8.55 19.59 -8.44
CA ARG A 381 -8.59 18.12 -8.30
C ARG A 381 -8.24 17.40 -9.60
N ALA A 382 -8.67 17.91 -10.75
CA ALA A 382 -8.38 17.30 -12.04
C ALA A 382 -6.88 17.38 -12.36
N THR A 383 -6.26 18.52 -12.05
CA THR A 383 -4.82 18.70 -12.24
C THR A 383 -4.00 17.79 -11.32
N ALA A 384 -4.39 17.69 -10.03
CA ALA A 384 -3.77 16.75 -9.10
C ALA A 384 -3.94 15.29 -9.56
N ALA A 385 -5.12 14.94 -10.09
CA ALA A 385 -5.38 13.61 -10.62
C ALA A 385 -4.46 13.29 -11.81
N LEU A 386 -4.32 14.20 -12.79
CA LEU A 386 -3.41 14.05 -13.93
C LEU A 386 -1.96 13.80 -13.51
N SER A 387 -1.48 14.56 -12.50
CA SER A 387 -0.13 14.35 -11.96
C SER A 387 0.06 12.94 -11.41
N SER A 388 -0.94 12.43 -10.68
CA SER A 388 -0.84 11.14 -10.01
C SER A 388 -0.98 9.96 -10.97
N VAL A 389 -1.77 10.09 -12.03
CA VAL A 389 -2.07 9.00 -12.98
C VAL A 389 -1.19 9.06 -14.22
N PHE A 390 -0.27 10.02 -14.33
CA PHE A 390 0.63 10.19 -15.49
C PHE A 390 1.41 8.91 -15.82
N SER A 391 1.88 8.17 -14.81
CA SER A 391 2.60 6.90 -15.00
C SER A 391 1.74 5.83 -15.68
N ASP A 392 0.43 5.88 -15.46
CA ASP A 392 -0.57 4.93 -15.95
C ASP A 392 -1.21 5.38 -17.27
N ALA A 393 -0.80 6.54 -17.80
CA ALA A 393 -1.29 7.05 -19.07
C ALA A 393 -0.96 6.06 -20.22
N PRO A 394 -1.94 5.76 -21.10
CA PRO A 394 -1.75 4.77 -22.16
C PRO A 394 -0.70 5.20 -23.20
N ASP A 395 -0.62 6.51 -23.49
CA ASP A 395 0.41 7.11 -24.32
C ASP A 395 1.11 8.23 -23.53
N LYS A 396 2.31 7.93 -23.02
CA LYS A 396 3.12 8.87 -22.24
C LYS A 396 3.59 10.06 -23.07
N GLN A 397 3.76 9.91 -24.38
CA GLN A 397 4.16 10.99 -25.27
C GLN A 397 2.99 11.96 -25.52
N LYS A 398 1.78 11.43 -25.77
CA LYS A 398 0.56 12.24 -25.86
C LYS A 398 0.28 12.94 -24.52
N ALA A 399 0.30 12.20 -23.41
CA ALA A 399 0.12 12.73 -22.07
C ALA A 399 1.10 13.88 -21.76
N TRP A 400 2.37 13.70 -22.14
CA TRP A 400 3.36 14.77 -22.05
C TRP A 400 3.00 15.97 -22.94
N ASN A 401 2.63 15.76 -24.20
CA ASN A 401 2.25 16.84 -25.11
C ASN A 401 1.01 17.61 -24.61
N ASP A 402 0.08 16.93 -23.94
CA ASP A 402 -1.09 17.57 -23.32
C ASP A 402 -0.69 18.44 -22.12
N LEU A 403 0.15 17.93 -21.21
CA LEU A 403 0.67 18.74 -20.10
C LEU A 403 1.47 19.95 -20.62
N HIS A 404 2.35 19.73 -21.60
CA HIS A 404 3.12 20.77 -22.28
C HIS A 404 2.22 21.91 -22.79
N ARG A 405 1.13 21.58 -23.49
CA ARG A 405 0.16 22.57 -23.99
C ARG A 405 -0.48 23.39 -22.85
N ILE A 406 -0.68 22.80 -21.68
CA ILE A 406 -1.27 23.49 -20.52
C ILE A 406 -0.25 24.42 -19.84
N THR A 407 1.06 24.16 -19.97
CA THR A 407 2.10 25.07 -19.44
C THR A 407 2.12 26.45 -20.11
N THR A 408 1.43 26.62 -21.24
CA THR A 408 1.26 27.90 -21.94
C THR A 408 -0.16 28.47 -21.80
N ASN A 409 -0.98 27.93 -20.89
CA ASN A 409 -2.36 28.40 -20.68
C ASN A 409 -2.39 29.85 -20.20
N GLU A 410 -3.34 30.67 -20.64
CA GLU A 410 -3.48 32.07 -20.21
C GLU A 410 -3.75 32.22 -18.70
N ASN A 411 -4.40 31.23 -18.08
CA ASN A 411 -4.71 31.24 -16.66
C ASN A 411 -3.51 30.79 -15.80
N SER A 412 -2.98 31.70 -14.99
CA SER A 412 -1.81 31.42 -14.15
C SER A 412 -2.04 30.34 -13.09
N SER A 413 -3.27 30.17 -12.59
CA SER A 413 -3.60 29.10 -11.63
C SER A 413 -3.51 27.72 -12.27
N ILE A 414 -3.91 27.61 -13.54
CA ILE A 414 -3.79 26.37 -14.31
C ILE A 414 -2.31 26.08 -14.60
N ARG A 415 -1.55 27.09 -15.07
CA ARG A 415 -0.10 26.94 -15.27
C ARG A 415 0.57 26.44 -13.99
N SER A 416 0.33 27.13 -12.88
CA SER A 416 0.92 26.85 -11.56
C SER A 416 0.63 25.41 -11.11
N SER A 417 -0.59 24.92 -11.32
CA SER A 417 -1.00 23.57 -10.96
C SER A 417 -0.34 22.50 -11.84
N VAL A 418 -0.09 22.78 -13.12
CA VAL A 418 0.66 21.86 -13.99
C VAL A 418 2.15 21.88 -13.65
N VAL A 419 2.73 23.04 -13.34
CA VAL A 419 4.15 23.12 -12.95
C VAL A 419 4.44 22.31 -11.68
N SER A 420 3.53 22.33 -10.71
CA SER A 420 3.68 21.50 -9.50
C SER A 420 3.64 20.00 -9.81
N ALA A 421 2.95 19.59 -10.87
CA ALA A 421 2.95 18.22 -11.39
C ALA A 421 4.21 17.87 -12.20
N LEU A 422 4.80 18.83 -12.92
CA LEU A 422 5.96 18.62 -13.80
C LEU A 422 7.17 18.02 -13.07
N GLY A 423 7.43 18.46 -11.84
CA GLY A 423 8.57 17.97 -11.04
C GLY A 423 8.53 16.45 -10.81
N PRO A 424 7.50 15.91 -10.14
CA PRO A 424 7.36 14.48 -9.89
C PRO A 424 7.29 13.61 -11.16
N VAL A 425 6.64 14.10 -12.22
CA VAL A 425 6.52 13.34 -13.47
C VAL A 425 7.75 13.45 -14.36
N PHE A 426 8.68 14.39 -14.09
CA PHE A 426 9.84 14.66 -14.94
C PHE A 426 10.62 13.39 -15.26
N SER A 427 10.75 12.45 -14.32
CA SER A 427 11.41 11.15 -14.50
C SER A 427 10.77 10.25 -15.55
N HIS A 428 9.46 10.37 -15.76
CA HIS A 428 8.67 9.55 -16.67
C HIS A 428 8.45 10.21 -18.04
N VAL A 429 8.88 11.46 -18.21
CA VAL A 429 8.73 12.18 -19.49
C VAL A 429 9.68 11.60 -20.55
N PRO A 430 9.19 11.25 -21.76
CA PRO A 430 10.05 10.72 -22.82
C PRO A 430 11.05 11.74 -23.38
N ASP A 431 10.63 13.00 -23.57
CA ASP A 431 11.47 14.09 -24.07
C ASP A 431 11.88 15.04 -22.95
N LYS A 432 13.02 14.73 -22.32
CA LYS A 432 13.60 15.53 -21.22
C LYS A 432 14.00 16.93 -21.66
N GLN A 433 14.38 17.11 -22.93
CA GLN A 433 14.79 18.41 -23.46
C GLN A 433 13.59 19.35 -23.55
N LYS A 434 12.47 18.87 -24.07
CA LYS A 434 11.23 19.65 -24.15
C LYS A 434 10.70 20.00 -22.76
N ALA A 435 10.70 19.06 -21.82
CA ALA A 435 10.29 19.33 -20.43
C ALA A 435 11.19 20.34 -19.72
N TRP A 436 12.50 20.25 -19.96
CA TRP A 436 13.45 21.25 -19.49
C TRP A 436 13.17 22.62 -20.09
N ASN A 437 12.92 22.72 -21.40
CA ASN A 437 12.62 24.01 -22.05
C ASN A 437 11.35 24.66 -21.47
N ASP A 438 10.32 23.89 -21.15
CA ASP A 438 9.13 24.40 -20.47
C ASP A 438 9.46 24.92 -19.07
N LEU A 439 10.15 24.09 -18.27
CA LEU A 439 10.48 24.44 -16.90
C LEU A 439 11.34 25.70 -16.87
N HIS A 440 12.36 25.78 -17.73
CA HIS A 440 13.19 26.96 -17.96
C HIS A 440 12.34 28.19 -18.28
N ARG A 441 11.42 28.12 -19.24
CA ARG A 441 10.51 29.24 -19.57
C ARG A 441 9.66 29.66 -18.37
N LEU A 442 9.10 28.71 -17.63
CA LEU A 442 8.22 28.96 -16.48
C LEU A 442 8.94 29.63 -15.30
N THR A 443 10.27 29.54 -15.21
CA THR A 443 11.06 30.34 -14.25
C THR A 443 11.05 31.84 -14.54
N THR A 444 10.47 32.27 -15.66
CA THR A 444 10.29 33.70 -16.04
C THR A 444 8.82 34.09 -16.20
N ASP A 445 7.90 33.25 -15.74
CA ASP A 445 6.46 33.50 -15.85
C ASP A 445 6.05 34.80 -15.13
N GLU A 446 5.01 35.49 -15.60
CA GLU A 446 4.50 36.71 -14.97
C GLU A 446 3.97 36.47 -13.55
N ASP A 447 3.43 35.28 -13.27
CA ASP A 447 2.79 34.94 -12.01
C ASP A 447 3.76 34.31 -11.02
N SER A 448 3.80 34.87 -9.81
CA SER A 448 4.72 34.43 -8.76
C SER A 448 4.48 33.00 -8.28
N PHE A 449 3.26 32.48 -8.30
CA PHE A 449 3.00 31.09 -7.91
C PHE A 449 3.55 30.12 -8.96
N VAL A 450 3.45 30.48 -10.24
CA VAL A 450 4.04 29.69 -11.33
C VAL A 450 5.56 29.63 -11.19
N ARG A 451 6.22 30.79 -10.99
CA ARG A 451 7.67 30.85 -10.78
C ARG A 451 8.12 30.08 -9.54
N SER A 452 7.39 30.19 -8.44
CA SER A 452 7.66 29.45 -7.20
C SER A 452 7.58 27.94 -7.41
N ASN A 453 6.51 27.47 -8.07
CA ASN A 453 6.37 26.05 -8.41
C ASN A 453 7.43 25.57 -9.41
N ALA A 454 7.88 26.44 -10.34
CA ALA A 454 8.97 26.11 -11.27
C ALA A 454 10.30 25.96 -10.53
N ALA A 455 10.61 26.85 -9.59
CA ALA A 455 11.76 26.72 -8.70
C ALA A 455 11.70 25.39 -7.92
N PHE A 456 10.54 25.10 -7.32
CA PHE A 456 10.32 23.87 -6.56
C PHE A 456 10.43 22.60 -7.43
N ALA A 457 9.96 22.63 -8.68
CA ALA A 457 10.04 21.47 -9.58
C ALA A 457 11.49 21.04 -9.86
N PHE A 458 12.47 21.95 -9.81
CA PHE A 458 13.88 21.58 -9.89
C PHE A 458 14.32 20.67 -8.76
N PHE A 459 13.71 20.73 -7.58
CA PHE A 459 14.03 19.80 -6.49
C PHE A 459 13.96 18.34 -6.95
N PHE A 460 12.96 17.98 -7.77
CA PHE A 460 12.81 16.63 -8.32
C PHE A 460 13.58 16.44 -9.64
N ALA A 461 13.61 17.48 -10.48
CA ALA A 461 14.09 17.38 -11.85
C ALA A 461 15.59 17.62 -12.04
N PHE A 462 16.28 18.33 -11.13
CA PHE A 462 17.64 18.88 -11.35
C PHE A 462 18.67 17.82 -11.78
N SER A 463 18.58 16.60 -11.26
CA SER A 463 19.50 15.50 -11.64
C SER A 463 19.36 15.07 -13.10
N GLN A 464 18.19 15.29 -13.68
CA GLN A 464 17.76 14.78 -14.98
C GLN A 464 17.61 15.89 -16.03
N VAL A 465 17.75 17.16 -15.66
CA VAL A 465 17.73 18.23 -16.65
C VAL A 465 18.97 18.13 -17.56
N PRO A 466 18.82 18.34 -18.88
CA PRO A 466 19.95 18.27 -19.82
C PRO A 466 21.01 19.34 -19.54
N ASP A 467 20.61 20.56 -19.17
CA ASP A 467 21.51 21.67 -18.87
C ASP A 467 21.43 22.08 -17.39
N LYS A 468 22.23 21.41 -16.57
CA LYS A 468 22.30 21.65 -15.11
C LYS A 468 22.90 23.01 -14.78
N GLN A 469 23.77 23.54 -15.64
CA GLN A 469 24.39 24.84 -15.42
C GLN A 469 23.37 25.95 -15.64
N GLN A 470 22.55 25.84 -16.69
CA GLN A 470 21.49 26.79 -16.93
C GLN A 470 20.38 26.69 -15.86
N ALA A 471 20.03 25.48 -15.42
CA ALA A 471 19.07 25.30 -14.30
C ALA A 471 19.56 25.96 -13.01
N TRP A 472 20.86 25.85 -12.72
CA TRP A 472 21.49 26.58 -11.62
C TRP A 472 21.37 28.10 -11.80
N ASN A 473 21.70 28.61 -12.98
CA ASN A 473 21.62 30.03 -13.28
C ASN A 473 20.18 30.58 -13.16
N ASP A 474 19.18 29.80 -13.54
CA ASP A 474 17.77 30.19 -13.37
C ASP A 474 17.39 30.28 -11.90
N LEU A 475 17.79 29.31 -11.07
CA LEU A 475 17.59 29.36 -9.63
C LEU A 475 18.28 30.57 -8.99
N VAL A 476 19.52 30.87 -9.38
CA VAL A 476 20.25 32.07 -8.93
C VAL A 476 19.56 33.36 -9.37
N ARG A 477 18.94 33.40 -10.55
CA ARG A 477 18.13 34.55 -10.96
C ARG A 477 16.90 34.71 -10.06
N LEU A 478 16.22 33.61 -9.77
CA LEU A 478 15.02 33.58 -8.93
C LEU A 478 15.27 33.99 -7.46
N THR A 479 16.50 33.91 -6.95
CA THR A 479 16.80 34.45 -5.60
C THR A 479 16.69 35.99 -5.54
N THR A 480 16.66 36.66 -6.69
CA THR A 480 16.47 38.11 -6.80
C THR A 480 15.05 38.53 -7.21
N ASP A 481 14.12 37.57 -7.27
CA ASP A 481 12.72 37.79 -7.69
C ASP A 481 11.98 38.79 -6.80
N GLU A 482 11.02 39.57 -7.29
CA GLU A 482 10.29 40.53 -6.44
C GLU A 482 9.45 39.85 -5.34
N ASN A 483 9.00 38.61 -5.56
CA ASN A 483 8.16 37.89 -4.62
C ASN A 483 8.98 37.05 -3.62
N SER A 484 8.78 37.27 -2.32
CA SER A 484 9.49 36.57 -1.26
C SER A 484 9.35 35.04 -1.32
N ASN A 485 8.18 34.49 -1.67
CA ASN A 485 8.00 33.04 -1.76
C ASN A 485 8.87 32.41 -2.86
N VAL A 486 9.04 33.12 -3.98
CA VAL A 486 9.89 32.68 -5.09
C VAL A 486 11.36 32.70 -4.67
N LYS A 487 11.81 33.81 -4.06
CA LYS A 487 13.18 33.94 -3.53
C LYS A 487 13.52 32.80 -2.57
N TYR A 488 12.63 32.54 -1.62
CA TYR A 488 12.82 31.59 -0.53
C TYR A 488 12.88 30.16 -1.09
N THR A 489 11.96 29.82 -1.98
CA THR A 489 11.96 28.52 -2.66
C THR A 489 13.24 28.31 -3.49
N ALA A 490 13.70 29.33 -4.21
CA ALA A 490 14.88 29.23 -5.06
C ALA A 490 16.17 28.98 -4.24
N VAL A 491 16.38 29.72 -3.14
CA VAL A 491 17.59 29.55 -2.31
C VAL A 491 17.62 28.17 -1.63
N ASP A 492 16.45 27.65 -1.22
CA ASP A 492 16.35 26.30 -0.62
C ASP A 492 16.75 25.22 -1.63
N VAL A 493 16.29 25.35 -2.88
CA VAL A 493 16.61 24.40 -3.94
C VAL A 493 18.10 24.46 -4.32
N LEU A 494 18.72 25.66 -4.36
CA LEU A 494 20.17 25.82 -4.63
C LEU A 494 21.03 24.98 -3.69
N GLY A 495 20.69 24.93 -2.39
CA GLY A 495 21.41 24.11 -1.41
C GLY A 495 21.42 22.62 -1.78
N SER A 496 20.29 22.08 -2.21
CA SER A 496 20.15 20.67 -2.62
C SER A 496 20.74 20.36 -4.01
N ALA A 497 20.79 21.37 -4.88
CA ALA A 497 21.25 21.24 -6.27
C ALA A 497 22.79 21.36 -6.40
N PHE A 498 23.48 21.94 -5.41
CA PHE A 498 24.92 22.26 -5.49
C PHE A 498 25.79 21.05 -5.88
N SER A 499 25.47 19.85 -5.38
CA SER A 499 26.29 18.66 -5.68
C SER A 499 26.26 18.23 -7.14
N GLN A 500 25.25 18.69 -7.87
CA GLN A 500 24.94 18.25 -9.22
C GLN A 500 25.31 19.30 -10.28
N VAL A 501 25.67 20.52 -9.86
CA VAL A 501 26.08 21.59 -10.77
C VAL A 501 27.50 21.31 -11.32
N PRO A 502 27.72 21.46 -12.65
CA PRO A 502 29.05 21.27 -13.23
C PRO A 502 30.08 22.28 -12.73
N ASP A 503 29.78 23.58 -12.78
CA ASP A 503 30.67 24.65 -12.31
C ASP A 503 30.46 24.94 -10.83
N LYS A 504 31.12 24.13 -9.99
CA LYS A 504 31.09 24.28 -8.53
C LYS A 504 31.74 25.57 -8.02
N GLN A 505 32.62 26.21 -8.80
CA GLN A 505 33.28 27.46 -8.41
C GLN A 505 32.37 28.66 -8.60
N GLN A 506 31.69 28.71 -9.74
CA GLN A 506 30.66 29.72 -9.98
C GLN A 506 29.53 29.57 -8.96
N ALA A 507 29.05 28.34 -8.75
CA ALA A 507 28.01 28.04 -7.76
C ALA A 507 28.42 28.48 -6.35
N TRP A 508 29.66 28.21 -5.95
CA TRP A 508 30.21 28.67 -4.67
C TRP A 508 30.19 30.20 -4.56
N SER A 509 30.68 30.89 -5.60
CA SER A 509 30.71 32.35 -5.66
C SER A 509 29.30 32.96 -5.59
N ASN A 510 28.30 32.31 -6.20
CA ASN A 510 26.90 32.74 -6.09
C ASN A 510 26.39 32.63 -4.65
N LEU A 511 26.65 31.52 -3.96
CA LEU A 511 26.26 31.35 -2.56
C LEU A 511 27.00 32.32 -1.62
N ILE A 512 28.28 32.61 -1.86
CA ILE A 512 29.02 33.64 -1.12
C ILE A 512 28.37 35.01 -1.28
N LYS A 513 27.97 35.39 -2.49
CA LYS A 513 27.26 36.66 -2.71
C LYS A 513 25.93 36.71 -1.95
N LEU A 514 25.18 35.62 -1.91
CA LEU A 514 23.91 35.52 -1.16
C LEU A 514 24.12 35.50 0.36
N SER A 515 25.29 35.07 0.85
CA SER A 515 25.62 35.08 2.28
C SER A 515 25.71 36.50 2.89
N THR A 516 25.80 37.51 2.02
CA THR A 516 25.85 38.94 2.39
C THR A 516 24.60 39.71 1.95
N ASP A 517 23.51 39.02 1.60
CA ASP A 517 22.24 39.65 1.19
C ASP A 517 21.63 40.51 2.32
N GLU A 518 20.79 41.50 1.99
CA GLU A 518 20.11 42.30 3.01
C GLU A 518 19.02 41.50 3.76
N ASP A 519 18.41 40.52 3.08
CA ASP A 519 17.38 39.66 3.66
C ASP A 519 18.00 38.59 4.56
N ASN A 520 17.57 38.56 5.82
CA ASN A 520 18.06 37.61 6.82
C ASN A 520 17.85 36.16 6.38
N TRP A 521 16.71 35.83 5.77
CA TRP A 521 16.41 34.47 5.31
C TRP A 521 17.34 34.03 4.18
N MET A 522 17.59 34.92 3.21
CA MET A 522 18.55 34.69 2.12
C MET A 522 19.95 34.43 2.66
N ARG A 523 20.45 35.30 3.54
CA ARG A 523 21.77 35.12 4.17
C ARG A 523 21.88 33.79 4.87
N HIS A 524 20.92 33.47 5.74
CA HIS A 524 20.99 32.26 6.55
C HIS A 524 20.96 30.99 5.69
N SER A 525 20.07 30.94 4.70
CA SER A 525 19.94 29.79 3.80
C SER A 525 21.20 29.60 2.93
N ALA A 526 21.78 30.69 2.43
CA ALA A 526 23.02 30.65 1.67
C ALA A 526 24.22 30.18 2.51
N VAL A 527 24.38 30.70 3.73
CA VAL A 527 25.46 30.26 4.66
C VAL A 527 25.31 28.79 5.03
N PHE A 528 24.08 28.31 5.19
CA PHE A 528 23.81 26.88 5.43
C PHE A 528 24.23 26.02 4.23
N ALA A 529 23.86 26.44 3.01
CA ALA A 529 24.25 25.76 1.77
C ALA A 529 25.78 25.71 1.59
N LEU A 530 26.50 26.79 1.92
CA LEU A 530 27.97 26.85 1.87
C LEU A 530 28.63 25.79 2.75
N GLY A 531 28.10 25.57 3.97
CA GLY A 531 28.62 24.53 4.87
C GLY A 531 28.54 23.12 4.28
N SER A 532 27.41 22.79 3.65
CA SER A 532 27.18 21.48 3.00
C SER A 532 27.95 21.32 1.67
N ALA A 533 28.18 22.43 0.98
CA ALA A 533 28.87 22.49 -0.30
C ALA A 533 30.40 22.41 -0.18
N PHE A 534 30.98 22.78 0.97
CA PHE A 534 32.42 22.97 1.13
C PHE A 534 33.26 21.76 0.70
N SER A 535 32.83 20.53 1.03
CA SER A 535 33.55 19.29 0.67
C SER A 535 33.62 19.04 -0.84
N GLN A 536 32.81 19.74 -1.64
CA GLN A 536 32.65 19.51 -3.07
C GLN A 536 33.34 20.57 -3.95
N VAL A 537 33.74 21.72 -3.38
CA VAL A 537 34.43 22.79 -4.13
C VAL A 537 35.88 22.40 -4.47
N PRO A 538 36.35 22.60 -5.71
CA PRO A 538 37.74 22.28 -6.08
C PRO A 538 38.80 23.11 -5.33
N ASP A 539 38.60 24.43 -5.19
CA ASP A 539 39.51 25.34 -4.50
C ASP A 539 39.14 25.47 -3.02
N LYS A 540 39.71 24.55 -2.22
CA LYS A 540 39.52 24.54 -0.77
C LYS A 540 40.14 25.74 -0.07
N GLN A 541 41.16 26.39 -0.66
CA GLN A 541 41.84 27.53 -0.04
C GLN A 541 40.98 28.77 -0.11
N GLN A 542 40.45 29.08 -1.30
CA GLN A 542 39.54 30.21 -1.48
C GLN A 542 38.25 30.00 -0.67
N ALA A 543 37.61 28.83 -0.80
CA ALA A 543 36.40 28.51 -0.05
C ALA A 543 36.59 28.64 1.47
N TRP A 544 37.76 28.24 1.98
CA TRP A 544 38.09 28.37 3.39
C TRP A 544 38.32 29.83 3.79
N SER A 545 38.99 30.63 2.96
CA SER A 545 39.14 32.07 3.16
C SER A 545 37.78 32.78 3.24
N ASP A 546 36.85 32.42 2.35
CA ASP A 546 35.51 33.02 2.31
C ASP A 546 34.70 32.70 3.58
N ILE A 547 34.64 31.43 3.99
CA ILE A 547 33.97 31.02 5.24
C ILE A 547 34.60 31.70 6.45
N ARG A 548 35.93 31.82 6.49
CA ARG A 548 36.61 32.50 7.60
C ARG A 548 36.21 33.96 7.71
N GLY A 549 35.99 34.65 6.59
CA GLY A 549 35.47 36.01 6.58
C GLY A 549 34.13 36.14 7.32
N LEU A 550 33.28 35.11 7.25
CA LEU A 550 31.97 35.08 7.90
C LEU A 550 32.05 34.87 9.43
N THR A 551 33.18 34.39 9.96
CA THR A 551 33.36 34.18 11.41
C THR A 551 33.41 35.47 12.24
N ILE A 552 33.65 36.61 11.58
CA ILE A 552 33.69 37.94 12.20
C ILE A 552 32.50 38.82 11.79
N ASN A 553 31.49 38.23 11.14
CA ASN A 553 30.30 38.95 10.70
C ASN A 553 29.57 39.59 11.90
N GLU A 554 28.96 40.76 11.74
CA GLU A 554 28.22 41.43 12.82
C GLU A 554 26.97 40.65 13.25
N ASP A 555 26.33 39.95 12.30
CA ASP A 555 25.16 39.11 12.51
C ASP A 555 25.53 37.82 13.26
N SER A 556 24.94 37.61 14.45
CA SER A 556 25.22 36.43 15.27
C SER A 556 24.69 35.14 14.64
N VAL A 557 23.63 35.19 13.84
CA VAL A 557 23.10 34.00 13.15
C VAL A 557 24.06 33.55 12.04
N VAL A 558 24.66 34.50 11.30
CA VAL A 558 25.71 34.19 10.33
C VAL A 558 26.91 33.56 11.03
N ARG A 559 27.38 34.10 12.16
CA ARG A 559 28.47 33.50 12.95
C ARG A 559 28.11 32.10 13.47
N ARG A 560 26.88 31.89 13.93
CA ARG A 560 26.33 30.61 14.40
C ARG A 560 26.38 29.54 13.30
N ILE A 561 25.82 29.83 12.12
CA ILE A 561 25.81 28.90 10.99
C ILE A 561 27.24 28.66 10.48
N THR A 562 28.10 29.69 10.48
CA THR A 562 29.52 29.58 10.12
C THR A 562 30.28 28.66 11.08
N ALA A 563 30.03 28.73 12.39
CA ALA A 563 30.62 27.81 13.36
C ALA A 563 30.26 26.35 13.05
N SER A 564 28.98 26.09 12.76
CA SER A 564 28.48 24.77 12.36
C SER A 564 29.11 24.28 11.04
N ALA A 565 29.22 25.17 10.05
CA ALA A 565 29.85 24.89 8.76
C ALA A 565 31.33 24.52 8.93
N LEU A 566 32.09 25.27 9.73
CA LEU A 566 33.50 24.98 10.03
C LEU A 566 33.68 23.63 10.71
N GLY A 567 32.81 23.26 11.64
CA GLY A 567 32.83 21.95 12.29
C GLY A 567 32.64 20.79 11.30
N SER A 568 31.73 20.95 10.35
CA SER A 568 31.41 19.92 9.33
C SER A 568 32.45 19.87 8.21
N ALA A 569 33.04 21.01 7.86
CA ALA A 569 34.09 21.13 6.85
C ALA A 569 35.50 20.77 7.36
N PHE A 570 35.70 20.58 8.66
CA PHE A 570 37.02 20.51 9.31
C PHE A 570 37.98 19.45 8.72
N SER A 571 37.48 18.29 8.28
CA SER A 571 38.32 17.28 7.64
C SER A 571 38.95 17.76 6.32
N HIS A 572 38.29 18.70 5.65
CA HIS A 572 38.65 19.20 4.31
C HIS A 572 39.30 20.59 4.34
N VAL A 573 39.36 21.28 5.49
CA VAL A 573 40.01 22.60 5.56
C VAL A 573 41.53 22.46 5.38
N PRO A 574 42.18 23.37 4.63
CA PRO A 574 43.62 23.28 4.41
C PRO A 574 44.48 23.50 5.67
N ASP A 575 44.04 24.40 6.57
CA ASP A 575 44.73 24.71 7.82
C ASP A 575 43.81 24.39 9.02
N LYS A 576 43.88 23.13 9.46
CA LYS A 576 43.11 22.60 10.58
C LYS A 576 43.38 23.32 11.90
N GLN A 577 44.61 23.80 12.11
CA GLN A 577 44.96 24.50 13.35
C GLN A 577 44.32 25.89 13.40
N LYS A 578 44.31 26.64 12.30
CA LYS A 578 43.59 27.92 12.24
C LYS A 578 42.08 27.73 12.36
N ALA A 579 41.49 26.75 11.69
CA ALA A 579 40.06 26.44 11.85
C ALA A 579 39.69 26.10 13.31
N TRP A 580 40.55 25.34 13.99
CA TRP A 580 40.41 25.06 15.42
C TRP A 580 40.49 26.33 16.28
N ASN A 581 41.44 27.22 15.99
CA ASN A 581 41.57 28.49 16.70
C ASN A 581 40.36 29.42 16.47
N ASP A 582 39.82 29.47 15.25
CA ASP A 582 38.64 30.27 14.93
C ASP A 582 37.39 29.74 15.65
N LEU A 583 37.19 28.41 15.69
CA LEU A 583 36.13 27.79 16.46
C LEU A 583 36.28 28.07 17.96
N HIS A 584 37.50 28.03 18.50
CA HIS A 584 37.77 28.41 19.89
C HIS A 584 37.43 29.87 20.18
N ARG A 585 37.75 30.78 19.27
CA ARG A 585 37.36 32.19 19.40
C ARG A 585 35.83 32.34 19.42
N LEU A 586 35.10 31.58 18.59
CA LEU A 586 33.64 31.57 18.58
C LEU A 586 33.05 30.89 19.83
N SER A 587 33.77 29.97 20.49
CA SER A 587 33.31 29.32 21.73
C SER A 587 33.20 30.26 22.94
N ILE A 588 33.76 31.47 22.83
CA ILE A 588 33.66 32.56 23.81
C ILE A 588 32.96 33.80 23.24
N ASP A 589 32.17 33.65 22.17
CA ASP A 589 31.40 34.74 21.57
C ASP A 589 30.40 35.33 22.58
N LYS A 590 30.03 36.60 22.39
CA LYS A 590 29.03 37.30 23.23
C LYS A 590 27.64 36.65 23.11
N ASP A 591 27.34 36.07 21.94
CA ASP A 591 26.06 35.45 21.63
C ASP A 591 26.02 33.98 22.07
N GLU A 592 24.95 33.59 22.77
CA GLU A 592 24.78 32.25 23.34
C GLU A 592 24.70 31.16 22.26
N ASP A 593 23.94 31.41 21.19
CA ASP A 593 23.80 30.45 20.09
C ASP A 593 25.16 30.21 19.41
N VAL A 594 25.94 31.27 19.18
CA VAL A 594 27.27 31.13 18.58
C VAL A 594 28.17 30.25 19.47
N ARG A 595 28.15 30.43 20.79
CA ARG A 595 28.91 29.58 21.73
C ARG A 595 28.45 28.14 21.70
N ILE A 596 27.14 27.87 21.65
CA ILE A 596 26.57 26.51 21.58
C ILE A 596 27.12 25.77 20.35
N TYR A 597 26.99 26.38 19.17
CA TYR A 597 27.37 25.75 17.91
C TYR A 597 28.89 25.65 17.73
N ALA A 598 29.65 26.61 18.25
CA ALA A 598 31.11 26.56 18.27
C ALA A 598 31.62 25.44 19.19
N ASN A 599 31.08 25.32 20.41
CA ASN A 599 31.43 24.23 21.33
C ASN A 599 30.98 22.87 20.78
N HIS A 600 29.78 22.76 20.19
CA HIS A 600 29.35 21.53 19.51
C HIS A 600 30.33 21.13 18.40
N SER A 601 30.74 22.09 17.57
CA SER A 601 31.69 21.88 16.47
C SER A 601 33.08 21.50 16.98
N LEU A 602 33.57 22.10 18.07
CA LEU A 602 34.83 21.70 18.72
C LEU A 602 34.75 20.26 19.26
N GLY A 603 33.60 19.86 19.81
CA GLY A 603 33.32 18.47 20.19
C GLY A 603 33.46 17.52 19.00
N LYS A 604 32.79 17.82 17.87
CA LYS A 604 32.90 17.04 16.62
C LYS A 604 34.33 16.92 16.11
N VAL A 605 35.06 18.04 16.12
CA VAL A 605 36.46 18.07 15.67
C VAL A 605 37.35 17.24 16.58
N SER A 606 37.08 17.21 17.88
CA SER A 606 37.83 16.38 18.84
C SER A 606 37.54 14.89 18.64
N ILE A 607 36.29 14.50 18.33
CA ILE A 607 35.98 13.12 17.91
C ILE A 607 36.73 12.74 16.61
N PHE A 608 36.80 13.67 15.65
CA PHE A 608 37.60 13.45 14.44
C PHE A 608 39.09 13.26 14.77
N LYS A 609 39.67 14.11 15.63
CA LYS A 609 41.06 13.95 16.07
C LYS A 609 41.31 12.63 16.79
N ALA A 610 40.38 12.19 17.65
CA ALA A 610 40.42 10.86 18.27
C ALA A 610 40.46 9.75 17.22
N SER A 611 39.61 9.83 16.18
CA SER A 611 39.61 8.86 15.07
C SER A 611 40.89 8.84 14.23
N GLN A 612 41.76 9.85 14.37
CA GLN A 612 43.05 9.97 13.67
C GLN A 612 44.24 9.72 14.60
N ALA A 613 44.01 9.37 15.86
CA ALA A 613 45.08 9.15 16.82
C ALA A 613 45.98 7.96 16.43
N GLU A 614 47.27 8.10 16.65
CA GLU A 614 48.27 7.03 16.44
C GLU A 614 48.44 6.15 17.68
N LYS A 615 48.01 6.65 18.84
CA LYS A 615 48.15 6.00 20.16
C LYS A 615 46.82 5.99 20.89
N GLU A 616 46.61 4.96 21.72
CA GLU A 616 45.39 4.79 22.49
C GLU A 616 45.21 5.88 23.56
N GLU A 617 46.32 6.42 24.11
CA GLU A 617 46.29 7.56 25.02
C GLU A 617 45.78 8.84 24.35
N ASP A 618 46.19 9.09 23.11
CA ASP A 618 45.76 10.26 22.34
C ASP A 618 44.29 10.11 21.90
N TYR A 619 43.88 8.89 21.51
CA TYR A 619 42.48 8.56 21.21
C TYR A 619 41.57 8.86 22.41
N LYS A 620 41.94 8.37 23.59
CA LYS A 620 41.18 8.59 24.82
C LYS A 620 41.14 10.07 25.20
N ARG A 621 42.29 10.75 25.15
CA ARG A 621 42.39 12.18 25.49
C ARG A 621 41.51 13.05 24.61
N GLU A 622 41.52 12.85 23.29
CA GLU A 622 40.69 13.63 22.36
C GLU A 622 39.19 13.31 22.53
N LEU A 623 38.83 12.07 22.87
CA LEU A 623 37.45 11.71 23.22
C LEU A 623 36.98 12.39 24.51
N GLU A 624 37.82 12.48 25.54
CA GLU A 624 37.53 13.21 26.78
C GLU A 624 37.36 14.72 26.51
N ILE A 625 38.22 15.31 25.67
CA ILE A 625 38.11 16.71 25.23
C ILE A 625 36.78 16.93 24.48
N ALA A 626 36.39 16.00 23.61
CA ALA A 626 35.12 16.09 22.90
C ALA A 626 33.92 16.13 23.84
N ILE A 627 33.90 15.26 24.85
CA ILE A 627 32.85 15.19 25.87
C ILE A 627 32.74 16.51 26.63
N GLU A 628 33.87 17.13 27.01
CA GLU A 628 33.85 18.43 27.70
C GLU A 628 33.28 19.55 26.82
N PHE A 629 33.59 19.57 25.52
CA PHE A 629 32.99 20.54 24.60
C PHE A 629 31.48 20.31 24.39
N PHE A 630 31.05 19.06 24.19
CA PHE A 630 29.62 18.75 24.10
C PHE A 630 28.88 19.08 25.40
N LYS A 631 29.51 18.88 26.55
CA LYS A 631 28.98 19.25 27.86
C LYS A 631 28.83 20.76 28.01
N LYS A 632 29.87 21.54 27.66
CA LYS A 632 29.78 23.01 27.63
C LYS A 632 28.63 23.46 26.74
N ALA A 633 28.56 22.95 25.51
CA ALA A 633 27.46 23.27 24.61
C ALA A 633 26.10 22.94 25.23
N ALA A 634 25.92 21.72 25.76
CA ALA A 634 24.64 21.26 26.33
C ALA A 634 24.21 22.01 27.60
N GLN A 635 25.14 22.64 28.32
CA GLN A 635 24.87 23.42 29.53
C GLN A 635 24.53 24.89 29.27
N GLU A 636 24.83 25.41 28.07
CA GLU A 636 24.60 26.82 27.74
C GLU A 636 23.10 27.15 27.57
N SER A 637 22.23 26.18 27.22
CA SER A 637 20.79 26.42 27.04
C SER A 637 19.91 25.22 27.41
N GLU A 638 18.68 25.49 27.90
CA GLU A 638 17.64 24.47 28.16
C GLU A 638 16.79 24.15 26.91
N LEU A 639 16.94 24.88 25.81
CA LEU A 639 16.28 24.63 24.51
C LEU A 639 16.97 23.50 23.73
N SER A 640 16.32 23.01 22.65
CA SER A 640 16.82 21.88 21.85
C SER A 640 18.23 22.16 21.30
N ASN A 641 19.21 21.44 21.83
CA ASN A 641 20.62 21.61 21.49
C ASN A 641 21.16 20.31 20.90
N PRO A 642 21.82 20.34 19.73
CA PRO A 642 22.39 19.15 19.11
C PRO A 642 23.34 18.34 20.02
N SER A 643 24.00 19.02 20.96
CA SER A 643 24.88 18.38 21.95
C SER A 643 24.14 17.63 23.04
N GLN A 644 22.88 17.96 23.37
CA GLN A 644 22.08 17.20 24.35
C GLN A 644 21.78 15.77 23.87
N PHE A 645 21.85 15.52 22.57
CA PHE A 645 21.72 14.17 21.98
C PHE A 645 23.08 13.46 21.84
N CYS A 646 24.11 14.17 21.37
CA CYS A 646 25.43 13.56 21.15
C CYS A 646 26.18 13.29 22.46
N LEU A 647 26.03 14.17 23.46
CA LEU A 647 26.74 14.06 24.74
C LEU A 647 26.43 12.76 25.49
N PRO A 648 25.16 12.35 25.70
CA PRO A 648 24.86 11.09 26.36
C PRO A 648 25.50 9.90 25.65
N PHE A 649 25.46 9.86 24.31
CA PHE A 649 26.06 8.78 23.53
C PHE A 649 27.58 8.68 23.76
N TYR A 650 28.33 9.75 23.49
CA TYR A 650 29.80 9.70 23.64
C TYR A 650 30.24 9.47 25.09
N ARG A 651 29.46 9.97 26.06
CA ARG A 651 29.72 9.71 27.49
C ARG A 651 29.50 8.24 27.83
N SER A 652 28.43 7.62 27.33
CA SER A 652 28.15 6.19 27.53
C SER A 652 29.16 5.32 26.78
N PHE A 653 29.50 5.66 25.53
CA PHE A 653 30.57 5.02 24.76
C PHE A 653 31.91 5.05 25.51
N HIS A 654 32.35 6.21 25.99
CA HIS A 654 33.58 6.34 26.78
C HIS A 654 33.51 5.51 28.08
N THR A 655 32.35 5.47 28.74
CA THR A 655 32.16 4.75 30.01
C THR A 655 32.23 3.23 29.81
N ILE A 656 31.62 2.72 28.73
CA ILE A 656 31.68 1.30 28.37
C ILE A 656 33.12 0.92 28.00
N VAL A 657 33.77 1.66 27.10
CA VAL A 657 35.10 1.31 26.57
C VAL A 657 36.22 1.49 27.61
N PHE A 658 36.20 2.56 28.41
CA PHE A 658 37.34 2.92 29.27
C PHE A 658 37.07 2.84 30.78
N LYS A 659 35.81 2.82 31.22
CA LYS A 659 35.45 2.72 32.66
C LYS A 659 34.85 1.36 33.05
N LYS A 660 34.68 0.45 32.09
CA LYS A 660 34.28 -0.96 32.30
C LYS A 660 32.94 -1.12 33.02
N GLN A 661 31.97 -0.27 32.69
CA GLN A 661 30.60 -0.40 33.18
C GLN A 661 29.77 -1.28 32.24
N GLU A 662 28.76 -1.96 32.78
CA GLU A 662 27.90 -2.86 32.01
C GLU A 662 27.12 -2.08 30.94
N ALA A 663 27.22 -2.50 29.68
CA ALA A 663 26.64 -1.77 28.54
C ALA A 663 25.12 -1.61 28.68
N LYS A 664 24.45 -2.59 29.26
CA LYS A 664 23.00 -2.53 29.52
C LYS A 664 22.58 -1.32 30.34
N GLU A 665 23.30 -1.00 31.42
CA GLU A 665 22.99 0.14 32.28
C GLU A 665 23.18 1.48 31.55
N GLU A 666 24.29 1.60 30.81
CA GLU A 666 24.61 2.83 30.07
C GLU A 666 23.72 3.01 28.82
N VAL A 667 23.25 1.93 28.19
CA VAL A 667 22.26 1.95 27.11
C VAL A 667 20.92 2.45 27.62
N ASP A 668 20.43 1.93 28.74
CA ASP A 668 19.15 2.38 29.33
C ASP A 668 19.21 3.86 29.74
N LYS A 669 20.36 4.29 30.27
CA LYS A 669 20.63 5.69 30.60
C LYS A 669 20.70 6.58 29.36
N TYR A 670 21.40 6.14 28.31
CA TYR A 670 21.42 6.83 27.02
C TYR A 670 20.00 6.96 26.44
N LEU A 671 19.23 5.87 26.42
CA LEU A 671 17.85 5.87 25.94
C LEU A 671 16.97 6.85 26.71
N ALA A 672 17.09 6.91 28.03
CA ALA A 672 16.34 7.83 28.86
C ALA A 672 16.71 9.31 28.58
N GLU A 673 18.01 9.62 28.52
CA GLU A 673 18.51 10.98 28.27
C GLU A 673 18.22 11.44 26.83
N ALA A 674 18.45 10.58 25.84
CA ALA A 674 18.25 10.90 24.43
C ALA A 674 16.76 11.00 24.07
N LYS A 675 15.88 10.11 24.58
CA LYS A 675 14.43 10.24 24.37
C LYS A 675 13.88 11.51 25.04
N LYS A 676 14.43 11.90 26.18
CA LYS A 676 14.09 13.18 26.84
C LYS A 676 14.50 14.37 25.96
N ALA A 677 15.71 14.36 25.41
CA ALA A 677 16.20 15.42 24.51
C ALA A 677 15.39 15.52 23.20
N VAL A 678 14.91 14.38 22.66
CA VAL A 678 14.10 14.31 21.43
C VAL A 678 12.63 14.70 21.67
N GLY A 679 12.15 14.69 22.91
CA GLY A 679 10.73 14.84 23.26
C GLY A 679 10.03 16.08 22.71
N GLY A 680 10.76 17.17 22.44
CA GLY A 680 10.25 18.43 21.88
C GLY A 680 10.48 18.65 20.38
N SER A 681 11.11 17.73 19.65
CA SER A 681 11.42 17.92 18.23
C SER A 681 10.21 17.67 17.31
N LYS A 682 10.13 18.42 16.21
CA LYS A 682 9.14 18.20 15.13
C LYS A 682 9.43 16.93 14.31
N SER A 683 10.69 16.47 14.30
CA SER A 683 11.18 15.27 13.60
C SER A 683 11.25 14.05 14.54
N LYS A 684 10.35 13.99 15.52
CA LYS A 684 10.38 13.04 16.66
C LYS A 684 10.48 11.58 16.24
N GLU A 685 9.74 11.17 15.21
CA GLU A 685 9.72 9.77 14.73
C GLU A 685 11.10 9.34 14.20
N LEU A 686 11.69 10.13 13.30
CA LEU A 686 13.02 9.86 12.72
C LEU A 686 14.12 9.96 13.78
N LEU A 687 14.00 10.90 14.71
CA LEU A 687 14.96 11.03 15.81
C LEU A 687 14.84 9.88 16.80
N PHE A 688 13.65 9.31 17.04
CA PHE A 688 13.52 8.11 17.86
C PHE A 688 14.11 6.87 17.20
N GLU A 689 13.94 6.73 15.89
CA GLU A 689 14.66 5.71 15.12
C GLU A 689 16.18 5.89 15.28
N ALA A 690 16.66 7.13 15.18
CA ALA A 690 18.07 7.43 15.36
C ALA A 690 18.59 7.09 16.78
N VAL A 691 17.82 7.40 17.81
CA VAL A 691 18.10 7.02 19.21
C VAL A 691 18.17 5.50 19.37
N ASN A 692 17.20 4.77 18.81
CA ASN A 692 17.17 3.31 18.98
C ASN A 692 18.37 2.64 18.29
N ASN A 693 18.80 3.13 17.13
CA ASN A 693 19.97 2.57 16.44
C ASN A 693 21.27 2.83 17.21
N LEU A 694 21.50 4.05 17.73
CA LEU A 694 22.67 4.34 18.58
C LEU A 694 22.65 3.56 19.90
N ALA A 695 21.46 3.29 20.45
CA ALA A 695 21.32 2.46 21.64
C ALA A 695 21.69 0.99 21.37
N ASN A 696 21.41 0.48 20.17
CA ASN A 696 21.88 -0.85 19.76
C ASN A 696 23.40 -0.85 19.55
N ALA A 697 23.95 0.16 18.88
CA ALA A 697 25.40 0.31 18.73
C ALA A 697 26.14 0.32 20.08
N LEU A 698 25.62 1.02 21.10
CA LEU A 698 26.21 1.00 22.45
C LEU A 698 26.24 -0.39 23.09
N LYS A 699 25.36 -1.33 22.71
CA LYS A 699 25.42 -2.72 23.18
C LYS A 699 26.59 -3.48 22.55
N GLU A 700 26.87 -3.23 21.27
CA GLU A 700 27.95 -3.86 20.50
C GLU A 700 29.34 -3.33 20.91
N VAL A 701 29.40 -2.09 21.41
CA VAL A 701 30.64 -1.44 21.86
C VAL A 701 31.26 -2.11 23.09
N GLN A 702 30.55 -2.98 23.81
CA GLN A 702 31.11 -3.75 24.93
C GLN A 702 32.28 -4.65 24.49
N ASP A 703 32.25 -5.13 23.25
CA ASP A 703 33.29 -5.99 22.68
C ASP A 703 34.50 -5.19 22.14
N LEU A 704 34.44 -3.85 22.14
CA LEU A 704 35.55 -2.99 21.70
C LEU A 704 36.70 -2.89 22.68
N GLU A 705 36.53 -3.31 23.94
CA GLU A 705 37.61 -3.29 24.95
C GLU A 705 38.86 -4.03 24.46
N ASN A 706 38.66 -5.21 23.87
CA ASN A 706 39.72 -6.16 23.50
C ASN A 706 40.16 -6.05 22.03
N ARG A 707 39.65 -5.05 21.30
CA ARG A 707 39.93 -4.83 19.88
C ARG A 707 41.10 -3.87 19.68
N ASP A 708 41.73 -3.97 18.51
CA ASP A 708 42.84 -3.09 18.15
C ASP A 708 42.38 -1.62 17.98
N LEU A 709 43.35 -0.72 17.98
CA LEU A 709 43.10 0.72 17.90
C LEU A 709 42.47 1.14 16.56
N GLU A 710 42.76 0.44 15.47
CA GLU A 710 42.18 0.77 14.15
C GLU A 710 40.70 0.41 14.08
N GLU A 711 40.29 -0.71 14.67
CA GLU A 711 38.88 -1.06 14.85
C GLU A 711 38.15 -0.03 15.73
N LYS A 712 38.75 0.37 16.87
CA LYS A 712 38.20 1.44 17.74
C LYS A 712 38.04 2.78 17.00
N LYS A 713 39.01 3.16 16.17
CA LYS A 713 38.97 4.38 15.35
C LYS A 713 37.90 4.32 14.25
N GLY A 714 37.75 3.16 13.60
CA GLY A 714 36.72 2.92 12.59
C GLY A 714 35.31 3.11 13.15
N GLU A 715 35.03 2.50 14.29
CA GLU A 715 33.76 2.60 15.01
C GLU A 715 33.46 4.05 15.44
N LEU A 716 34.42 4.73 16.06
CA LEU A 716 34.24 6.12 16.47
C LEU A 716 33.99 7.07 15.29
N ASN A 717 34.67 6.86 14.16
CA ASN A 717 34.47 7.66 12.95
C ASN A 717 33.09 7.43 12.31
N TYR A 718 32.57 6.21 12.40
CA TYR A 718 31.24 5.84 11.93
C TYR A 718 30.15 6.50 12.77
N TYR A 719 30.22 6.39 14.11
CA TYR A 719 29.27 7.04 15.01
C TYR A 719 29.32 8.57 14.94
N ARG A 720 30.49 9.14 14.63
CA ARG A 720 30.64 10.58 14.34
C ARG A 720 29.72 11.05 13.23
N GLN A 721 29.70 10.36 12.09
CA GLN A 721 28.86 10.73 10.95
C GLN A 721 27.37 10.61 11.29
N TYR A 722 27.01 9.63 12.12
CA TYR A 722 25.64 9.41 12.54
C TYR A 722 25.14 10.46 13.54
N CYS A 723 25.92 10.75 14.57
CA CYS A 723 25.65 11.83 15.52
C CYS A 723 25.55 13.17 14.79
N ASP A 724 26.40 13.41 13.79
CA ASP A 724 26.33 14.61 12.96
C ASP A 724 24.99 14.71 12.23
N ARG A 725 24.49 13.61 11.65
CA ARG A 725 23.23 13.57 10.92
C ARG A 725 22.01 13.77 11.84
N ALA A 726 22.02 13.14 13.01
CA ALA A 726 20.98 13.31 14.02
C ALA A 726 20.98 14.72 14.63
N ALA A 727 22.15 15.31 14.82
CA ALA A 727 22.30 16.71 15.21
C ALA A 727 21.65 17.65 14.19
N GLU A 728 21.69 17.34 12.89
CA GLU A 728 20.99 18.12 11.87
C GLU A 728 19.47 18.05 12.01
N LEU A 729 18.91 16.87 12.27
CA LEU A 729 17.46 16.68 12.51
C LEU A 729 16.96 17.45 13.74
N MET A 730 17.82 17.66 14.73
CA MET A 730 17.48 18.48 15.90
C MET A 730 17.44 19.98 15.59
N ARG A 731 18.10 20.44 14.51
CA ARG A 731 18.14 21.86 14.13
C ARG A 731 16.88 22.36 13.43
N ASP A 732 15.98 21.47 12.98
CA ASP A 732 14.77 21.79 12.17
C ASP A 732 13.66 22.57 12.91
N THR A 733 14.02 23.53 13.78
CA THR A 733 13.07 24.35 14.55
C THR A 733 13.08 25.85 14.24
N GLU A 734 13.60 26.27 13.09
CA GLU A 734 13.27 27.58 12.48
C GLU A 734 12.91 27.39 10.99
N GLY A 735 11.60 27.38 10.70
CA GLY A 735 11.01 27.51 9.36
C GLY A 735 11.38 26.49 8.26
N THR A 736 10.45 25.59 7.95
CA THR A 736 10.21 25.08 6.58
C THR A 736 11.33 24.39 5.77
N ALA A 737 12.15 23.51 6.33
CA ALA A 737 13.04 22.65 5.53
C ALA A 737 12.56 21.18 5.44
N PRO A 738 11.52 20.83 4.66
CA PRO A 738 11.12 19.43 4.41
C PRO A 738 12.21 18.62 3.69
N PHE A 739 13.24 19.28 3.17
CA PHE A 739 14.26 18.70 2.29
C PHE A 739 15.46 18.09 3.01
N ALA A 740 15.76 18.53 4.24
CA ALA A 740 16.75 17.87 5.08
C ALA A 740 16.30 16.44 5.36
N THR A 741 15.03 16.27 5.70
CA THR A 741 14.37 15.00 6.02
C THR A 741 14.46 13.95 4.89
N ILE A 742 14.37 14.37 3.61
CA ILE A 742 14.41 13.46 2.45
C ILE A 742 15.85 13.08 2.06
N ALA A 743 16.78 14.03 2.12
CA ALA A 743 18.20 13.71 1.93
C ALA A 743 18.74 12.81 3.08
N MET A 744 18.14 12.86 4.29
CA MET A 744 18.50 11.94 5.39
C MET A 744 17.90 10.56 5.19
N LYS A 745 16.68 10.46 4.65
CA LYS A 745 16.09 9.15 4.26
C LYS A 745 16.92 8.39 3.24
N LYS A 746 17.65 9.09 2.35
CA LYS A 746 18.58 8.48 1.38
C LYS A 746 19.98 8.16 1.95
N GLY A 747 20.30 8.64 3.15
CA GLY A 747 21.63 8.49 3.77
C GLY A 747 21.62 7.76 5.12
N LEU A 748 20.46 7.25 5.54
CA LEU A 748 20.34 6.23 6.57
C LEU A 748 20.25 4.90 5.83
N PRO A 749 21.09 3.92 6.18
CA PRO A 749 21.09 3.39 7.54
C PRO A 749 22.49 3.27 8.16
N ILE A 750 22.50 3.09 9.48
CA ILE A 750 23.52 2.25 10.10
C ILE A 750 23.40 0.87 9.44
N LEU A 751 24.19 0.58 8.40
CA LEU A 751 24.40 -0.80 8.00
C LEU A 751 25.29 -1.42 9.06
N ASP A 752 24.60 -2.12 9.95
CA ASP A 752 25.04 -3.00 11.01
C ASP A 752 26.24 -3.85 10.55
N ARG A 753 27.28 -3.91 11.37
CA ARG A 753 28.43 -4.80 11.15
C ARG A 753 27.98 -6.26 11.04
N ASN A 754 26.88 -6.63 11.69
CA ASN A 754 26.23 -7.93 11.52
C ASN A 754 25.83 -8.16 10.06
N LEU A 755 25.38 -7.15 9.32
CA LEU A 755 25.07 -7.27 7.88
C LEU A 755 26.32 -7.56 7.05
N LYS A 756 27.46 -6.97 7.42
CA LYS A 756 28.74 -7.24 6.76
C LYS A 756 29.22 -8.66 7.05
N GLU A 757 29.22 -9.08 8.32
CA GLU A 757 29.62 -10.44 8.72
C GLU A 757 28.67 -11.50 8.09
N LEU A 758 27.38 -11.22 8.07
CA LEU A 758 26.35 -12.08 7.46
C LEU A 758 26.48 -12.12 5.93
N LEU A 759 26.81 -11.00 5.27
CA LEU A 759 27.10 -10.99 3.83
C LEU A 759 28.34 -11.84 3.49
N GLU A 760 29.42 -11.71 4.28
CA GLU A 760 30.62 -12.53 4.12
C GLU A 760 30.32 -14.03 4.37
N GLU A 761 29.47 -14.33 5.36
CA GLU A 761 28.98 -15.69 5.62
C GLU A 761 28.17 -16.24 4.44
N ILE A 762 27.22 -15.47 3.92
CA ILE A 762 26.39 -15.84 2.76
C ILE A 762 27.27 -16.11 1.54
N GLN A 763 28.23 -15.23 1.25
CA GLN A 763 29.18 -15.41 0.15
C GLN A 763 30.02 -16.68 0.30
N LYS A 764 30.41 -17.02 1.53
CA LYS A 764 31.14 -18.26 1.84
C LYS A 764 30.26 -19.49 1.69
N LYS A 765 29.05 -19.49 2.25
CA LYS A 765 28.09 -20.60 2.13
C LYS A 765 27.70 -20.86 0.68
N ALA A 766 27.51 -19.82 -0.13
CA ALA A 766 27.16 -19.97 -1.54
C ALA A 766 28.28 -20.65 -2.36
N LYS A 767 29.55 -20.38 -2.03
CA LYS A 767 30.70 -21.10 -2.62
C LYS A 767 30.69 -22.57 -2.22
N ILE A 768 30.43 -22.89 -0.95
CA ILE A 768 30.37 -24.25 -0.44
C ILE A 768 29.22 -25.02 -1.09
N ALA A 769 28.02 -24.43 -1.17
CA ALA A 769 26.84 -25.06 -1.79
C ALA A 769 27.10 -25.41 -3.26
N CYS A 770 27.76 -24.53 -4.03
CA CYS A 770 28.17 -24.82 -5.41
C CYS A 770 29.19 -25.97 -5.49
N GLN A 771 30.13 -26.07 -4.55
CA GLN A 771 31.10 -27.18 -4.51
C GLN A 771 30.43 -28.51 -4.15
N VAL A 772 29.57 -28.53 -3.15
CA VAL A 772 28.84 -29.74 -2.70
C VAL A 772 27.89 -30.24 -3.79
N SER A 773 27.29 -29.34 -4.56
CA SER A 773 26.37 -29.69 -5.64
C SER A 773 27.08 -30.12 -6.94
N GLN A 774 28.41 -30.23 -6.98
CA GLN A 774 29.10 -30.70 -8.17
C GLN A 774 28.76 -32.17 -8.47
N GLY A 775 28.31 -32.45 -9.69
CA GLY A 775 27.90 -33.79 -10.13
C GLY A 775 26.50 -34.20 -9.68
N THR A 776 25.73 -33.33 -9.03
CA THR A 776 24.31 -33.56 -8.68
C THR A 776 23.38 -32.80 -9.63
N SER A 777 22.07 -33.06 -9.55
CA SER A 777 21.05 -32.32 -10.30
C SER A 777 20.92 -30.85 -9.86
N THR A 778 21.43 -30.47 -8.68
CA THR A 778 21.36 -29.12 -8.11
C THR A 778 22.54 -28.23 -8.50
N GLN A 779 23.55 -28.76 -9.21
CA GLN A 779 24.79 -28.07 -9.57
C GLN A 779 24.56 -26.70 -10.23
N GLU A 780 23.67 -26.66 -11.22
CA GLU A 780 23.43 -25.45 -12.01
C GLU A 780 22.82 -24.33 -11.16
N ILE A 781 21.87 -24.68 -10.28
CA ILE A 781 21.22 -23.76 -9.36
C ILE A 781 22.25 -23.20 -8.38
N ALA A 782 22.97 -24.09 -7.69
CA ALA A 782 23.94 -23.72 -6.66
C ALA A 782 25.08 -22.83 -7.21
N CYS A 783 25.63 -23.17 -8.38
CA CYS A 783 26.74 -22.41 -8.95
C CYS A 783 26.31 -21.10 -9.63
N SER A 784 25.09 -21.02 -10.15
CA SER A 784 24.52 -19.76 -10.62
C SER A 784 24.34 -18.77 -9.47
N ILE A 785 23.79 -19.23 -8.34
CA ILE A 785 23.56 -18.41 -7.15
C ILE A 785 24.88 -17.97 -6.54
N SER A 786 25.86 -18.87 -6.47
CA SER A 786 27.20 -18.55 -6.01
C SER A 786 27.79 -17.36 -6.77
N LYS A 787 27.72 -17.36 -8.12
CA LYS A 787 28.20 -16.25 -8.96
C LYS A 787 27.48 -14.94 -8.69
N GLU A 788 26.16 -14.97 -8.51
CA GLU A 788 25.37 -13.76 -8.24
C GLU A 788 25.72 -13.16 -6.88
N VAL A 789 25.70 -13.97 -5.82
CA VAL A 789 25.96 -13.53 -4.44
C VAL A 789 27.39 -12.99 -4.26
N GLN A 790 28.37 -13.50 -5.05
CA GLN A 790 29.72 -12.92 -5.04
C GLN A 790 29.79 -11.47 -5.55
N THR A 791 28.76 -10.98 -6.26
CA THR A 791 28.72 -9.59 -6.76
C THR A 791 28.04 -8.64 -5.79
N TRP A 792 27.52 -9.14 -4.67
CA TRP A 792 26.87 -8.30 -3.66
C TRP A 792 27.89 -7.44 -2.93
N GLU A 793 27.65 -6.13 -2.93
CA GLU A 793 28.42 -5.13 -2.22
C GLU A 793 27.51 -4.41 -1.22
N ILE A 794 28.09 -3.89 -0.14
CA ILE A 794 27.37 -3.19 0.92
C ILE A 794 26.92 -1.81 0.40
N GLY A 795 25.64 -1.71 0.04
CA GLY A 795 24.96 -0.48 -0.39
C GLY A 795 23.97 0.05 0.66
N SER A 796 22.91 0.76 0.25
CA SER A 796 21.81 1.14 1.14
C SER A 796 20.97 -0.07 1.59
N GLN A 797 20.11 0.08 2.61
CA GLN A 797 19.18 -1.00 3.00
C GLN A 797 18.24 -1.38 1.85
N GLU A 798 17.80 -0.42 1.04
CA GLU A 798 16.97 -0.67 -0.14
C GLU A 798 17.75 -1.36 -1.24
N GLU A 799 19.03 -1.03 -1.45
CA GLU A 799 19.89 -1.72 -2.43
C GLU A 799 20.19 -3.16 -2.00
N MET A 800 20.44 -3.37 -0.70
CA MET A 800 20.63 -4.71 -0.13
C MET A 800 19.33 -5.52 -0.16
N ALA A 801 18.20 -4.92 0.20
CA ALA A 801 16.88 -5.54 0.06
C ALA A 801 16.61 -5.90 -1.39
N PHE A 802 16.91 -5.01 -2.34
CA PHE A 802 16.78 -5.28 -3.77
C PHE A 802 17.68 -6.43 -4.24
N CYS A 803 18.92 -6.54 -3.73
CA CYS A 803 19.80 -7.67 -4.02
C CYS A 803 19.22 -9.00 -3.51
N VAL A 804 18.69 -9.00 -2.28
CA VAL A 804 18.06 -10.18 -1.68
C VAL A 804 16.76 -10.54 -2.39
N GLU A 805 15.91 -9.56 -2.72
CA GLU A 805 14.68 -9.74 -3.50
C GLU A 805 14.98 -10.36 -4.88
N ARG A 806 16.02 -9.85 -5.56
CA ARG A 806 16.46 -10.41 -6.85
C ARG A 806 16.95 -11.86 -6.71
N PHE A 807 17.69 -12.17 -5.64
CA PHE A 807 18.11 -13.54 -5.33
C PHE A 807 16.93 -14.47 -5.03
N ILE A 808 15.96 -14.02 -4.24
CA ILE A 808 14.73 -14.76 -3.94
C ILE A 808 13.98 -15.04 -5.25
N PHE A 809 13.87 -14.05 -6.13
CA PHE A 809 13.25 -14.21 -7.44
C PHE A 809 13.99 -15.22 -8.32
N THR A 810 15.33 -15.15 -8.38
CA THR A 810 16.15 -16.12 -9.12
C THR A 810 15.97 -17.53 -8.58
N LEU A 811 15.97 -17.72 -7.25
CA LEU A 811 15.70 -19.01 -6.62
C LEU A 811 14.30 -19.53 -6.96
N GLU A 812 13.27 -18.71 -6.83
CA GLU A 812 11.89 -19.08 -7.15
C GLU A 812 11.74 -19.54 -8.61
N SER A 813 12.48 -18.92 -9.53
CA SER A 813 12.45 -19.29 -10.95
C SER A 813 13.17 -20.61 -11.27
N LYS A 814 14.16 -21.01 -10.46
CA LYS A 814 15.03 -22.16 -10.72
C LYS A 814 14.67 -23.40 -9.91
N ILE A 815 14.00 -23.25 -8.77
CA ILE A 815 13.56 -24.37 -7.95
C ILE A 815 12.25 -24.92 -8.51
N PRO A 816 12.14 -26.23 -8.80
CA PRO A 816 10.88 -26.80 -9.22
C PRO A 816 9.88 -26.81 -8.06
N ARG A 817 8.64 -26.36 -8.32
CA ARG A 817 7.52 -26.33 -7.36
C ARG A 817 7.00 -27.75 -7.07
N LEU A 818 7.83 -28.56 -6.43
CA LEU A 818 7.48 -29.90 -5.95
C LEU A 818 7.03 -29.80 -4.47
N PRO A 819 6.08 -30.62 -4.00
CA PRO A 819 5.68 -30.64 -2.59
C PRO A 819 6.85 -30.89 -1.63
N GLU A 820 7.85 -31.65 -2.07
CA GLU A 820 9.08 -31.90 -1.30
C GLU A 820 9.91 -30.63 -1.08
N ASN A 821 9.75 -29.62 -1.94
CA ASN A 821 10.42 -28.32 -1.84
C ASN A 821 9.51 -27.25 -1.18
N GLU A 822 8.31 -27.60 -0.70
CA GLU A 822 7.32 -26.64 -0.18
C GLU A 822 7.84 -25.86 1.03
N ASN A 823 8.63 -26.50 1.90
CA ASN A 823 9.30 -25.83 3.01
C ASN A 823 10.26 -24.72 2.53
N ILE A 824 10.91 -24.90 1.38
CA ILE A 824 11.80 -23.89 0.79
C ILE A 824 10.97 -22.73 0.26
N PHE A 825 9.84 -23.01 -0.41
CA PHE A 825 8.92 -21.97 -0.88
C PHE A 825 8.23 -21.23 0.27
N LYS A 826 8.03 -21.87 1.42
CA LYS A 826 7.56 -21.22 2.64
C LYS A 826 8.57 -20.18 3.14
N ILE A 827 9.85 -20.54 3.23
CA ILE A 827 10.92 -19.59 3.61
C ILE A 827 11.05 -18.46 2.58
N ILE A 828 10.97 -18.78 1.28
CA ILE A 828 10.94 -17.78 0.19
C ILE A 828 9.78 -16.80 0.37
N ASN A 829 8.56 -17.28 0.62
CA ASN A 829 7.39 -16.42 0.76
C ASN A 829 7.41 -15.60 2.06
N GLU A 830 7.85 -16.19 3.18
CA GLU A 830 8.05 -15.47 4.44
C GLU A 830 9.11 -14.36 4.31
N SER A 831 10.08 -14.55 3.42
CA SER A 831 11.09 -13.53 3.10
C SER A 831 10.54 -12.38 2.26
N LYS A 832 9.55 -12.60 1.38
CA LYS A 832 8.96 -11.54 0.54
C LYS A 832 8.20 -10.47 1.34
N ASP A 833 7.62 -10.86 2.48
CA ASP A 833 6.89 -9.94 3.36
C ASP A 833 7.79 -9.34 4.47
N GLN A 834 9.06 -9.78 4.54
CA GLN A 834 10.00 -9.36 5.58
C GLN A 834 10.53 -7.95 5.28
N LYS A 835 10.42 -7.07 6.28
CA LYS A 835 10.89 -5.68 6.20
C LYS A 835 12.22 -5.46 6.90
N ASP A 836 12.65 -6.42 7.71
CA ASP A 836 13.94 -6.39 8.43
C ASP A 836 15.07 -6.98 7.56
N ILE A 837 16.09 -6.19 7.27
CA ILE A 837 17.20 -6.56 6.39
C ILE A 837 18.13 -7.64 6.98
N ASN A 838 18.32 -7.66 8.31
CA ASN A 838 19.12 -8.69 8.98
C ASN A 838 18.43 -10.02 8.80
N LYS A 839 17.12 -10.04 9.03
CA LYS A 839 16.29 -11.23 8.87
C LYS A 839 16.19 -11.69 7.41
N LEU A 840 16.16 -10.75 6.46
CA LEU A 840 16.21 -11.06 5.03
C LEU A 840 17.52 -11.76 4.63
N LEU A 841 18.66 -11.30 5.16
CA LEU A 841 19.97 -11.92 4.89
C LEU A 841 20.15 -13.24 5.65
N GLU A 842 19.62 -13.37 6.87
CA GLU A 842 19.57 -14.64 7.60
C GLU A 842 18.79 -15.69 6.80
N ASN A 843 17.60 -15.31 6.32
CA ASN A 843 16.80 -16.17 5.45
C ASN A 843 17.55 -16.52 4.16
N ALA A 844 18.27 -15.57 3.56
CA ALA A 844 19.10 -15.84 2.38
C ALA A 844 20.24 -16.84 2.69
N SER A 845 20.88 -16.71 3.84
CA SER A 845 21.90 -17.65 4.35
C SER A 845 21.33 -19.05 4.53
N GLU A 846 20.15 -19.17 5.17
CA GLU A 846 19.44 -20.45 5.37
C GLU A 846 19.05 -21.09 4.04
N LEU A 847 18.47 -20.31 3.12
CA LEU A 847 18.09 -20.78 1.80
C LEU A 847 19.29 -21.34 1.02
N ILE A 848 20.43 -20.66 1.08
CA ILE A 848 21.66 -21.10 0.41
C ILE A 848 22.16 -22.44 0.95
N GLU A 849 22.03 -22.66 2.26
CA GLU A 849 22.45 -23.89 2.92
C GLU A 849 21.60 -25.11 2.49
N ILE A 850 20.32 -24.89 2.20
CA ILE A 850 19.36 -25.93 1.80
C ILE A 850 19.43 -26.25 0.29
N ILE A 851 20.05 -25.39 -0.54
CA ILE A 851 20.14 -25.60 -2.01
C ILE A 851 20.59 -27.02 -2.41
N PRO A 852 21.64 -27.61 -1.80
CA PRO A 852 22.08 -28.96 -2.16
C PRO A 852 21.05 -30.06 -1.89
N GLU A 853 20.08 -29.82 -1.00
CA GLU A 853 19.03 -30.77 -0.60
C GLU A 853 17.75 -30.66 -1.44
N ILE A 854 17.69 -29.72 -2.39
CA ILE A 854 16.53 -29.53 -3.26
C ILE A 854 16.24 -30.81 -4.04
N THR A 855 14.99 -31.28 -3.94
CA THR A 855 14.54 -32.41 -4.74
C THR A 855 14.34 -31.94 -6.18
N ILE A 856 15.13 -32.49 -7.08
CA ILE A 856 14.94 -32.39 -8.52
C ILE A 856 14.72 -33.81 -9.00
N ASP A 857 13.46 -34.17 -9.29
CA ASP A 857 13.15 -35.42 -9.97
C ASP A 857 13.11 -35.17 -11.48
N PRO A 858 14.12 -35.58 -12.25
CA PRO A 858 14.18 -35.31 -13.68
C PRO A 858 12.99 -35.90 -14.45
N GLU A 859 12.38 -36.99 -13.96
CA GLU A 859 11.24 -37.64 -14.62
C GLU A 859 9.94 -36.83 -14.43
N ARG A 860 9.83 -36.04 -13.35
CA ARG A 860 8.69 -35.12 -13.13
C ARG A 860 8.80 -33.84 -13.95
N MET A 861 10.01 -33.48 -14.37
CA MET A 861 10.29 -32.29 -15.16
C MET A 861 10.19 -32.54 -16.67
N LYS A 862 10.20 -33.80 -17.13
CA LYS A 862 10.13 -34.11 -18.58
C LYS A 862 8.76 -33.82 -19.22
N PRO A 863 7.61 -34.20 -18.61
CA PRO A 863 6.32 -34.07 -19.29
C PRO A 863 5.95 -32.61 -19.57
N THR A 864 5.52 -32.36 -20.80
CA THR A 864 5.05 -31.04 -21.26
C THR A 864 3.56 -31.05 -21.58
N ILE A 865 2.97 -32.23 -21.79
CA ILE A 865 1.54 -32.42 -22.06
C ILE A 865 0.95 -33.40 -21.03
N GLY A 866 -0.13 -32.97 -20.37
CA GLY A 866 -0.93 -33.83 -19.51
C GLY A 866 -2.13 -34.40 -20.28
N ILE A 867 -2.46 -35.67 -20.06
CA ILE A 867 -3.70 -36.28 -20.54
C ILE A 867 -4.51 -36.76 -19.35
N ILE A 868 -5.77 -36.34 -19.29
CA ILE A 868 -6.73 -36.79 -18.27
C ILE A 868 -7.87 -37.54 -18.95
N THR A 869 -8.26 -38.65 -18.32
CA THR A 869 -9.39 -39.51 -18.72
C THR A 869 -10.30 -39.73 -17.50
N ALA A 870 -11.59 -39.95 -17.70
CA ALA A 870 -12.55 -40.17 -16.62
C ALA A 870 -12.76 -41.65 -16.29
N LEU A 871 -12.78 -42.51 -17.32
CA LEU A 871 -13.17 -43.93 -17.22
C LEU A 871 -12.02 -44.89 -17.57
N PRO A 872 -12.03 -46.13 -17.03
CA PRO A 872 -11.00 -47.13 -17.33
C PRO A 872 -10.82 -47.45 -18.82
N LYS A 873 -11.91 -47.45 -19.61
CA LYS A 873 -11.88 -47.68 -21.06
C LYS A 873 -11.24 -46.53 -21.84
N GLU A 874 -11.44 -45.30 -21.39
CA GLU A 874 -10.79 -44.11 -21.96
C GLU A 874 -9.29 -44.15 -21.67
N TYR A 875 -8.92 -44.43 -20.41
CA TYR A 875 -7.52 -44.61 -20.03
C TYR A 875 -6.86 -45.71 -20.87
N ALA A 876 -7.51 -46.87 -21.01
CA ALA A 876 -6.98 -47.98 -21.81
C ALA A 876 -6.76 -47.58 -23.27
N ALA A 877 -7.72 -46.87 -23.89
CA ALA A 877 -7.62 -46.40 -25.26
C ALA A 877 -6.45 -45.43 -25.48
N VAL A 878 -6.22 -44.49 -24.56
CA VAL A 878 -5.06 -43.58 -24.66
C VAL A 878 -3.75 -44.33 -24.38
N ASN A 879 -3.71 -45.17 -23.35
CA ASN A 879 -2.47 -45.81 -22.87
C ASN A 879 -1.82 -46.75 -23.90
N ILE A 880 -2.60 -47.36 -24.80
CA ILE A 880 -2.06 -48.23 -25.86
C ILE A 880 -1.39 -47.45 -27.00
N LEU A 881 -1.70 -46.15 -27.15
CA LEU A 881 -1.15 -45.27 -28.19
C LEU A 881 0.08 -44.50 -27.73
N LEU A 882 0.51 -44.66 -26.47
CA LEU A 882 1.75 -44.07 -25.94
C LEU A 882 2.96 -44.98 -26.21
N GLU A 883 4.09 -44.37 -26.54
CA GLU A 883 5.38 -45.03 -26.70
C GLU A 883 6.24 -44.88 -25.44
N ASN A 884 7.30 -45.69 -25.30
CA ASN A 884 8.28 -45.63 -24.20
C ASN A 884 7.65 -45.53 -22.79
N LYS A 885 6.54 -46.25 -22.58
CA LYS A 885 5.67 -46.06 -21.43
C LYS A 885 6.23 -46.59 -20.11
N LYS A 886 5.90 -45.88 -19.03
CA LYS A 886 6.16 -46.25 -17.63
C LYS A 886 4.83 -46.30 -16.87
N ASP A 887 4.11 -47.40 -17.04
CA ASP A 887 2.72 -47.61 -16.58
C ASP A 887 2.49 -47.52 -15.05
N LYS A 888 3.54 -47.46 -14.24
CA LYS A 888 3.46 -47.52 -12.76
C LYS A 888 4.25 -46.41 -12.08
N TYR A 889 4.35 -45.24 -12.70
CA TYR A 889 5.00 -44.10 -12.05
C TYR A 889 4.16 -43.66 -10.85
N LYS A 890 4.74 -43.78 -9.65
CA LYS A 890 4.06 -43.49 -8.39
C LYS A 890 4.84 -42.43 -7.63
N ILE A 891 4.13 -41.37 -7.25
CA ILE A 891 4.68 -40.33 -6.40
C ILE A 891 4.46 -40.72 -4.94
N SER A 892 5.48 -40.51 -4.10
CA SER A 892 5.45 -40.73 -2.67
C SER A 892 4.37 -39.88 -1.99
N GLY A 893 3.90 -40.33 -0.82
CA GLY A 893 2.91 -39.62 0.00
C GLY A 893 1.63 -40.42 0.27
N TYR A 894 0.71 -39.78 1.00
CA TYR A 894 -0.54 -40.37 1.46
C TYR A 894 -1.71 -39.99 0.52
N GLY A 895 -2.74 -40.83 0.46
CA GLY A 895 -3.97 -40.60 -0.31
C GLY A 895 -4.00 -41.21 -1.73
N ALA A 896 -5.17 -41.12 -2.38
CA ALA A 896 -5.38 -41.53 -3.77
C ALA A 896 -4.87 -40.44 -4.76
N GLY A 897 -4.81 -40.74 -6.06
CA GLY A 897 -4.41 -39.74 -7.07
C GLY A 897 -2.89 -39.51 -7.22
N ARG A 898 -2.06 -40.49 -6.85
CA ARG A 898 -0.57 -40.39 -6.98
C ARG A 898 0.03 -41.37 -7.98
N ARG A 899 -0.82 -42.03 -8.79
CA ARG A 899 -0.42 -42.96 -9.85
C ARG A 899 -0.57 -42.30 -11.20
N TYR A 900 0.46 -42.41 -12.03
CA TYR A 900 0.54 -41.84 -13.37
C TYR A 900 1.19 -42.85 -14.32
N CYS A 901 0.92 -42.68 -15.61
CA CYS A 901 1.72 -43.30 -16.68
C CYS A 901 2.48 -42.19 -17.40
N LEU A 902 3.80 -42.35 -17.54
CA LEU A 902 4.62 -41.48 -18.36
C LEU A 902 4.80 -42.14 -19.72
N GLY A 903 4.81 -41.37 -20.81
CA GLY A 903 5.03 -41.89 -22.15
C GLY A 903 5.51 -40.82 -23.12
N GLU A 904 5.77 -41.24 -24.36
CA GLU A 904 6.25 -40.39 -25.44
C GLU A 904 5.32 -40.51 -26.66
N ILE A 905 5.21 -39.42 -27.44
CA ILE A 905 4.65 -39.39 -28.79
C ILE A 905 5.66 -38.64 -29.66
N LEU A 906 5.99 -39.17 -30.83
CA LEU A 906 6.86 -38.50 -31.80
C LEU A 906 6.04 -37.57 -32.70
N SER A 907 6.51 -36.35 -32.93
CA SER A 907 5.94 -35.48 -33.95
C SER A 907 6.22 -36.01 -35.36
N GLU A 908 5.53 -35.48 -36.36
CA GLU A 908 5.79 -35.78 -37.78
C GLU A 908 7.26 -35.49 -38.18
N GLU A 909 7.91 -34.54 -37.51
CA GLU A 909 9.32 -34.16 -37.72
C GLU A 909 10.31 -34.99 -36.89
N GLY A 910 9.82 -35.90 -36.04
CA GLY A 910 10.62 -36.75 -35.16
C GLY A 910 10.99 -36.13 -33.81
N ASN A 911 10.39 -34.98 -33.44
CA ASN A 911 10.55 -34.38 -32.11
C ASN A 911 9.79 -35.19 -31.07
N LYS A 912 10.28 -35.23 -29.83
CA LYS A 912 9.66 -36.01 -28.75
C LYS A 912 8.73 -35.15 -27.90
N HIS A 913 7.46 -35.48 -27.89
CA HIS A 913 6.49 -34.98 -26.92
C HIS A 913 6.46 -35.90 -25.70
N ASN A 914 6.73 -35.37 -24.51
CA ASN A 914 6.72 -36.13 -23.26
C ASN A 914 5.38 -35.94 -22.56
N LEU A 915 4.73 -37.04 -22.20
CA LEU A 915 3.35 -37.04 -21.70
C LEU A 915 3.23 -37.64 -20.31
N VAL A 916 2.24 -37.13 -19.58
CA VAL A 916 1.76 -37.73 -18.34
C VAL A 916 0.26 -38.03 -18.44
N LEU A 917 -0.10 -39.31 -18.28
CA LEU A 917 -1.48 -39.80 -18.33
C LEU A 917 -2.01 -40.10 -16.93
N ALA A 918 -3.23 -39.65 -16.66
CA ALA A 918 -3.96 -39.86 -15.42
C ALA A 918 -5.45 -40.18 -15.64
N THR A 919 -6.05 -40.90 -14.69
CA THR A 919 -7.50 -41.05 -14.58
C THR A 919 -8.04 -40.20 -13.43
N SER A 920 -9.11 -39.44 -13.62
CA SER A 920 -9.77 -38.63 -12.58
C SER A 920 -10.94 -39.35 -11.91
N GLY A 921 -11.81 -39.99 -12.69
CA GLY A 921 -13.19 -40.30 -12.30
C GLY A 921 -14.18 -39.27 -12.86
N MET A 922 -15.48 -39.58 -12.78
CA MET A 922 -16.55 -38.74 -13.35
C MET A 922 -16.86 -37.51 -12.49
N GLY A 923 -17.19 -36.40 -13.15
CA GLY A 923 -17.63 -35.16 -12.51
C GLY A 923 -16.55 -34.07 -12.41
N ASN A 924 -16.99 -32.82 -12.56
CA ASN A 924 -16.13 -31.63 -12.68
C ASN A 924 -15.21 -31.44 -11.48
N ASN A 925 -15.73 -31.63 -10.25
CA ASN A 925 -14.95 -31.39 -9.04
C ASN A 925 -13.77 -32.37 -8.94
N ILE A 926 -14.01 -33.64 -9.27
CA ILE A 926 -12.97 -34.69 -9.23
C ILE A 926 -11.95 -34.45 -10.34
N ALA A 927 -12.41 -34.08 -11.54
CA ALA A 927 -11.54 -33.72 -12.65
C ALA A 927 -10.66 -32.49 -12.36
N ALA A 928 -11.22 -31.45 -11.74
CA ALA A 928 -10.50 -30.26 -11.29
C ALA A 928 -9.42 -30.61 -10.25
N THR A 929 -9.77 -31.39 -9.22
CA THR A 929 -8.78 -31.87 -8.23
C THR A 929 -7.68 -32.69 -8.89
N ARG A 930 -8.03 -33.56 -9.86
CA ARG A 930 -7.04 -34.38 -10.56
C ARG A 930 -6.10 -33.54 -11.42
N ALA A 931 -6.62 -32.54 -12.12
CA ALA A 931 -5.84 -31.62 -12.93
C ALA A 931 -4.88 -30.79 -12.07
N ALA A 932 -5.37 -30.20 -10.97
CA ALA A 932 -4.53 -29.48 -10.02
C ALA A 932 -3.40 -30.37 -9.48
N LEU A 933 -3.72 -31.59 -9.02
CA LEU A 933 -2.70 -32.55 -8.56
C LEU A 933 -1.70 -32.93 -9.65
N LEU A 934 -2.13 -33.07 -10.91
CA LEU A 934 -1.21 -33.37 -12.01
C LEU A 934 -0.23 -32.21 -12.23
N LEU A 935 -0.73 -30.97 -12.24
CA LEU A 935 0.09 -29.77 -12.43
C LEU A 935 1.05 -29.52 -11.27
N GLU A 936 0.64 -29.82 -10.04
CA GLU A 936 1.53 -29.78 -8.86
C GLU A 936 2.64 -30.84 -8.93
N HIS A 937 2.31 -32.02 -9.45
CA HIS A 937 3.27 -33.12 -9.53
C HIS A 937 4.22 -33.00 -10.73
N PHE A 938 3.80 -32.36 -11.83
CA PHE A 938 4.52 -32.24 -13.09
C PHE A 938 4.56 -30.77 -13.56
N PRO A 939 5.46 -29.95 -13.02
CA PRO A 939 5.41 -28.50 -13.17
C PRO A 939 5.74 -27.98 -14.59
N ASN A 940 6.32 -28.80 -15.46
CA ASN A 940 6.63 -28.42 -16.84
C ASN A 940 5.49 -28.68 -17.83
N VAL A 941 4.35 -29.21 -17.36
CA VAL A 941 3.17 -29.40 -18.19
C VAL A 941 2.59 -28.04 -18.58
N LYS A 942 2.55 -27.77 -19.88
CA LYS A 942 2.06 -26.51 -20.48
C LYS A 942 0.66 -26.63 -21.06
N SER A 943 0.15 -27.84 -21.25
CA SER A 943 -1.22 -28.06 -21.68
C SER A 943 -1.79 -29.39 -21.15
N ILE A 944 -3.10 -29.40 -20.84
CA ILE A 944 -3.84 -30.61 -20.50
C ILE A 944 -4.89 -30.92 -21.58
N ILE A 945 -4.89 -32.15 -22.08
CA ILE A 945 -5.92 -32.65 -22.99
C ILE A 945 -6.87 -33.56 -22.21
N MET A 946 -8.15 -33.20 -22.15
CA MET A 946 -9.19 -34.09 -21.65
C MET A 946 -9.66 -35.00 -22.78
N VAL A 947 -9.49 -36.30 -22.61
CA VAL A 947 -9.86 -37.30 -23.61
C VAL A 947 -10.90 -38.23 -23.01
N GLY A 948 -12.00 -38.45 -23.73
CA GLY A 948 -13.00 -39.39 -23.26
C GLY A 948 -14.23 -39.48 -24.15
N ILE A 949 -15.33 -39.96 -23.57
CA ILE A 949 -16.61 -40.08 -24.26
C ILE A 949 -17.56 -38.93 -23.87
N ALA A 950 -18.54 -38.65 -24.72
CA ALA A 950 -19.59 -37.67 -24.45
C ALA A 950 -20.90 -38.07 -25.15
N GLY A 951 -21.99 -37.43 -24.74
CA GLY A 951 -23.22 -37.46 -25.52
C GLY A 951 -23.17 -36.42 -26.64
N GLY A 952 -23.63 -36.80 -27.83
CA GLY A 952 -23.66 -35.96 -29.02
C GLY A 952 -24.91 -35.10 -29.07
N VAL A 953 -24.79 -33.96 -29.75
CA VAL A 953 -25.88 -33.01 -29.95
C VAL A 953 -26.29 -33.03 -31.43
N PRO A 954 -27.31 -33.83 -31.81
CA PRO A 954 -27.72 -33.97 -33.20
C PRO A 954 -28.50 -32.74 -33.69
N ASN A 955 -28.42 -32.48 -34.99
CA ASN A 955 -29.20 -31.47 -35.69
C ASN A 955 -29.91 -32.09 -36.91
N PRO A 956 -31.09 -32.72 -36.74
CA PRO A 956 -31.70 -33.54 -37.79
C PRO A 956 -32.29 -32.75 -38.96
N TYR A 957 -32.23 -31.41 -38.92
CA TYR A 957 -32.76 -30.55 -39.98
C TYR A 957 -31.82 -30.54 -41.20
N LYS A 958 -32.37 -30.79 -42.39
CA LYS A 958 -31.62 -30.89 -43.66
C LYS A 958 -30.74 -29.67 -43.97
N GLU A 959 -31.17 -28.49 -43.53
CA GLU A 959 -30.47 -27.22 -43.75
C GLU A 959 -29.16 -27.10 -42.93
N ASN A 960 -28.95 -27.95 -41.92
CA ASN A 960 -27.84 -27.87 -40.97
C ASN A 960 -27.09 -29.22 -40.85
N VAL A 961 -26.92 -29.95 -41.96
CA VAL A 961 -26.22 -31.25 -41.99
C VAL A 961 -24.77 -31.17 -41.47
N ASP A 962 -24.12 -30.00 -41.59
CA ASP A 962 -22.78 -29.76 -41.07
C ASP A 962 -22.68 -29.68 -39.55
N ASP A 963 -23.84 -29.57 -38.88
CA ASP A 963 -23.95 -29.54 -37.43
C ASP A 963 -24.53 -30.86 -36.86
N HIS A 964 -24.77 -31.86 -37.71
CA HIS A 964 -25.43 -33.10 -37.32
C HIS A 964 -24.45 -34.16 -36.80
N VAL A 965 -24.18 -34.11 -35.49
CA VAL A 965 -23.33 -35.07 -34.78
C VAL A 965 -24.02 -36.44 -34.63
N ARG A 966 -23.30 -37.54 -34.89
CA ARG A 966 -23.80 -38.93 -34.76
C ARG A 966 -23.00 -39.80 -33.80
N LEU A 967 -23.53 -40.99 -33.47
CA LEU A 967 -22.79 -41.95 -32.64
C LEU A 967 -21.50 -42.39 -33.33
N GLY A 968 -20.43 -42.49 -32.54
CA GLY A 968 -19.09 -42.81 -33.03
C GLY A 968 -18.33 -41.65 -33.68
N ASP A 969 -18.91 -40.46 -33.81
CA ASP A 969 -18.19 -39.26 -34.26
C ASP A 969 -17.21 -38.72 -33.20
N ILE A 970 -16.32 -37.83 -33.63
CA ILE A 970 -15.35 -37.13 -32.78
C ILE A 970 -15.76 -35.66 -32.68
N VAL A 971 -15.79 -35.12 -31.46
CA VAL A 971 -16.02 -33.71 -31.19
C VAL A 971 -14.80 -33.12 -30.47
N VAL A 972 -14.29 -32.01 -31.00
CA VAL A 972 -13.13 -31.29 -30.46
C VAL A 972 -13.55 -29.88 -30.07
N SER A 973 -13.14 -29.43 -28.88
CA SER A 973 -13.42 -28.06 -28.43
C SER A 973 -12.73 -27.04 -29.34
N ASN A 974 -13.47 -26.04 -29.83
CA ASN A 974 -12.91 -24.92 -30.59
C ASN A 974 -12.51 -23.74 -29.68
N GLU A 975 -12.22 -22.56 -30.24
CA GLU A 975 -11.88 -21.33 -29.48
C GLU A 975 -12.91 -20.87 -28.44
N ASN A 976 -14.18 -21.33 -28.53
CA ASN A 976 -15.20 -21.08 -27.51
C ASN A 976 -15.13 -22.06 -26.33
N GLY A 977 -14.28 -23.08 -26.41
CA GLY A 977 -13.94 -24.00 -25.32
C GLY A 977 -15.12 -24.75 -24.73
N VAL A 978 -15.19 -24.74 -23.40
CA VAL A 978 -16.20 -25.48 -22.63
C VAL A 978 -17.26 -24.55 -22.05
N ILE A 979 -18.53 -24.85 -22.31
CA ILE A 979 -19.69 -24.14 -21.78
C ILE A 979 -20.18 -24.84 -20.51
N GLN A 980 -19.93 -24.25 -19.35
CA GLN A 980 -20.48 -24.78 -18.10
C GLN A 980 -21.96 -24.38 -17.95
N TYR A 981 -22.88 -25.36 -18.06
CA TYR A 981 -24.32 -25.10 -18.10
C TYR A 981 -25.08 -25.31 -16.78
N ASP A 982 -24.43 -25.85 -15.75
CA ASP A 982 -24.98 -25.93 -14.39
C ASP A 982 -24.65 -24.69 -13.53
N LEU A 983 -23.67 -23.88 -13.96
CA LEU A 983 -23.28 -22.61 -13.32
C LEU A 983 -23.88 -21.41 -14.06
N ILE A 984 -25.21 -21.38 -14.13
CA ILE A 984 -25.96 -20.38 -14.89
C ILE A 984 -26.60 -19.32 -13.97
N LYS A 985 -26.81 -18.12 -14.52
CA LYS A 985 -27.71 -17.11 -13.96
C LYS A 985 -29.01 -17.21 -14.71
N GLN A 986 -30.09 -17.54 -13.99
CA GLN A 986 -31.42 -17.61 -14.58
C GLN A 986 -32.06 -16.23 -14.46
N GLU A 987 -32.13 -15.49 -15.57
CA GLU A 987 -32.89 -14.25 -15.69
C GLU A 987 -34.25 -14.52 -16.37
N ILE A 988 -35.20 -13.59 -16.26
CA ILE A 988 -36.64 -13.79 -16.62
C ILE A 988 -36.84 -14.29 -18.07
N GLN A 989 -35.88 -14.06 -18.98
CA GLN A 989 -35.98 -14.45 -20.40
C GLN A 989 -34.71 -15.09 -21.00
N GLU A 990 -33.57 -15.17 -20.29
CA GLU A 990 -32.33 -15.77 -20.84
C GLU A 990 -31.48 -16.53 -19.81
N ILE A 991 -30.94 -17.69 -20.21
CA ILE A 991 -29.92 -18.47 -19.47
C ILE A 991 -28.52 -17.98 -19.84
N THR A 992 -27.83 -17.21 -19.00
CA THR A 992 -26.43 -16.81 -19.28
C THR A 992 -25.46 -17.58 -18.37
N CYS A 993 -24.39 -18.13 -18.94
CA CYS A 993 -23.29 -18.70 -18.15
C CYS A 993 -22.71 -17.61 -17.23
N ARG A 994 -22.50 -17.92 -15.94
CA ARG A 994 -22.02 -16.91 -14.96
C ARG A 994 -20.59 -16.43 -15.25
N ASN A 995 -19.77 -17.33 -15.80
CA ASN A 995 -18.41 -17.03 -16.22
C ASN A 995 -18.31 -17.27 -17.73
N PRO A 996 -17.56 -16.44 -18.48
CA PRO A 996 -17.20 -16.77 -19.84
C PRO A 996 -16.36 -18.07 -19.86
N PRO A 997 -16.49 -18.92 -20.89
CA PRO A 997 -15.64 -20.08 -21.08
C PRO A 997 -14.17 -19.71 -20.97
N ARG A 998 -13.38 -20.53 -20.28
CA ARG A 998 -11.92 -20.36 -20.28
C ARG A 998 -11.42 -20.65 -21.70
N PRO A 999 -10.59 -19.80 -22.32
CA PRO A 999 -10.10 -20.05 -23.67
C PRO A 999 -9.19 -21.31 -23.67
N PRO A 1000 -9.33 -22.20 -24.67
CA PRO A 1000 -8.41 -23.33 -24.86
C PRO A 1000 -6.98 -22.91 -25.25
N SER A 1001 -6.07 -23.89 -25.25
CA SER A 1001 -4.66 -23.69 -25.64
C SER A 1001 -4.56 -23.28 -27.10
N SER A 1002 -3.93 -22.13 -27.38
CA SER A 1002 -3.74 -21.63 -28.75
C SER A 1002 -2.92 -22.59 -29.61
N SER A 1003 -1.86 -23.20 -29.04
CA SER A 1003 -1.03 -24.18 -29.74
C SER A 1003 -1.79 -25.46 -30.08
N LEU A 1004 -2.67 -25.93 -29.20
CA LEU A 1004 -3.50 -27.09 -29.49
C LEU A 1004 -4.60 -26.76 -30.51
N ILE A 1005 -5.16 -25.54 -30.48
CA ILE A 1005 -6.13 -25.09 -31.49
C ILE A 1005 -5.47 -24.94 -32.87
N GLU A 1006 -4.21 -24.50 -32.94
CA GLU A 1006 -3.43 -24.49 -34.18
C GLU A 1006 -3.27 -25.90 -34.76
N ALA A 1007 -2.93 -26.89 -33.92
CA ALA A 1007 -2.87 -28.29 -34.32
C ALA A 1007 -4.22 -28.84 -34.80
N VAL A 1008 -5.35 -28.43 -34.19
CA VAL A 1008 -6.70 -28.78 -34.67
C VAL A 1008 -6.93 -28.22 -36.07
N ARG A 1009 -6.60 -26.95 -36.31
CA ARG A 1009 -6.76 -26.31 -37.63
C ARG A 1009 -5.87 -26.96 -38.70
N TYR A 1010 -4.68 -27.42 -38.31
CA TYR A 1010 -3.82 -28.20 -39.19
C TYR A 1010 -4.48 -29.53 -39.57
N LEU A 1011 -5.01 -30.30 -38.61
CA LEU A 1011 -5.73 -31.54 -38.91
C LEU A 1011 -7.01 -31.32 -39.74
N GLU A 1012 -7.71 -30.21 -39.54
CA GLU A 1012 -8.84 -29.82 -40.41
C GLU A 1012 -8.39 -29.57 -41.85
N ALA A 1013 -7.24 -28.92 -42.04
CA ALA A 1013 -6.65 -28.72 -43.37
C ALA A 1013 -6.23 -30.05 -44.02
N GLU A 1014 -5.61 -30.95 -43.26
CA GLU A 1014 -5.25 -32.29 -43.72
C GLU A 1014 -6.48 -33.10 -44.12
N GLU A 1015 -7.58 -33.01 -43.37
CA GLU A 1015 -8.83 -33.67 -43.74
C GLU A 1015 -9.39 -33.17 -45.07
N ILE A 1016 -9.33 -31.85 -45.31
CA ILE A 1016 -9.74 -31.25 -46.59
C ILE A 1016 -8.89 -31.78 -47.75
N LEU A 1017 -7.60 -32.04 -47.50
CA LEU A 1017 -6.68 -32.66 -48.46
C LEU A 1017 -6.91 -34.18 -48.63
N GLY A 1018 -7.80 -34.78 -47.83
CA GLY A 1018 -8.12 -36.20 -47.84
C GLY A 1018 -7.24 -37.03 -46.91
N ASN A 1019 -6.35 -36.41 -46.13
CA ASN A 1019 -5.48 -37.06 -45.17
C ASN A 1019 -6.18 -37.16 -43.81
N ARG A 1020 -6.41 -38.39 -43.34
CA ARG A 1020 -7.07 -38.67 -42.05
C ARG A 1020 -6.17 -39.50 -41.14
N PRO A 1021 -5.12 -38.89 -40.55
CA PRO A 1021 -4.07 -39.61 -39.84
C PRO A 1021 -4.57 -40.39 -38.62
N TRP A 1022 -5.74 -40.07 -38.05
CA TRP A 1022 -6.32 -40.81 -36.93
C TRP A 1022 -6.89 -42.18 -37.32
N GLU A 1023 -7.27 -42.43 -38.58
CA GLU A 1023 -7.91 -43.69 -39.01
C GLU A 1023 -7.02 -44.91 -38.79
N LYS A 1024 -5.70 -44.77 -39.01
CA LYS A 1024 -4.72 -45.84 -38.73
C LYS A 1024 -4.67 -46.18 -37.24
N TYR A 1025 -4.77 -45.17 -36.37
CA TYR A 1025 -4.75 -45.35 -34.91
C TYR A 1025 -6.07 -45.94 -34.40
N ILE A 1026 -7.19 -45.66 -35.06
CA ILE A 1026 -8.46 -46.34 -34.80
C ILE A 1026 -8.31 -47.83 -35.11
N ALA A 1027 -7.87 -48.19 -36.32
CA ALA A 1027 -7.70 -49.59 -36.72
C ALA A 1027 -6.74 -50.35 -35.80
N GLN A 1028 -5.60 -49.73 -35.44
CA GLN A 1028 -4.65 -50.26 -34.48
C GLN A 1028 -5.30 -50.52 -33.12
N SER A 1029 -6.03 -49.55 -32.60
CA SER A 1029 -6.64 -49.62 -31.26
C SER A 1029 -7.75 -50.65 -31.17
N LEU A 1030 -8.62 -50.73 -32.18
CA LEU A 1030 -9.68 -51.74 -32.26
C LEU A 1030 -9.10 -53.16 -32.27
N SER A 1031 -8.03 -53.38 -33.03
CA SER A 1031 -7.34 -54.66 -33.08
C SER A 1031 -6.68 -55.03 -31.74
N GLN A 1032 -5.94 -54.10 -31.13
CA GLN A 1032 -5.22 -54.36 -29.87
C GLN A 1032 -6.16 -54.56 -28.67
N LEU A 1033 -7.25 -53.79 -28.60
CA LEU A 1033 -8.23 -53.88 -27.51
C LEU A 1033 -9.31 -54.95 -27.76
N LYS A 1034 -9.37 -55.52 -28.97
CA LYS A 1034 -10.39 -56.48 -29.42
C LYS A 1034 -11.80 -55.91 -29.27
N ILE A 1035 -11.98 -54.69 -29.78
CA ILE A 1035 -13.25 -53.96 -29.78
C ILE A 1035 -13.73 -53.87 -31.23
N ASP A 1036 -15.01 -54.14 -31.47
CA ASP A 1036 -15.65 -53.92 -32.76
C ASP A 1036 -16.42 -52.60 -32.77
N ARG A 1037 -16.48 -51.93 -33.93
CA ARG A 1037 -17.40 -50.80 -34.14
C ARG A 1037 -18.84 -51.35 -34.15
N PRO A 1038 -19.77 -50.79 -33.35
CA PRO A 1038 -21.19 -51.12 -33.46
C PRO A 1038 -21.71 -50.89 -34.89
N SER A 1039 -22.66 -51.72 -35.32
CA SER A 1039 -23.22 -51.63 -36.67
C SER A 1039 -24.07 -50.37 -36.85
N GLU A 1040 -24.15 -49.86 -38.10
CA GLU A 1040 -24.84 -48.60 -38.41
C GLU A 1040 -26.33 -48.60 -38.06
N ASP A 1041 -27.00 -49.76 -38.04
CA ASP A 1041 -28.40 -49.92 -37.61
C ASP A 1041 -28.63 -49.61 -36.12
N LYS A 1042 -27.54 -49.49 -35.35
CA LYS A 1042 -27.57 -49.13 -33.93
C LYS A 1042 -27.32 -47.64 -33.68
N ASP A 1043 -27.12 -46.85 -34.74
CA ASP A 1043 -27.14 -45.40 -34.70
C ASP A 1043 -28.60 -44.93 -34.83
N ILE A 1044 -29.32 -44.90 -33.70
CA ILE A 1044 -30.77 -44.61 -33.66
C ILE A 1044 -30.97 -43.23 -33.02
N LEU A 1045 -31.60 -42.32 -33.77
CA LEU A 1045 -31.99 -41.00 -33.28
C LEU A 1045 -33.50 -40.93 -33.01
N HIS A 1046 -33.86 -40.55 -31.78
CA HIS A 1046 -35.24 -40.34 -31.37
C HIS A 1046 -35.64 -38.86 -31.47
N ASN A 1047 -36.94 -38.61 -31.71
CA ASN A 1047 -37.51 -37.26 -31.74
C ASN A 1047 -37.44 -36.59 -30.35
N SER A 1048 -36.99 -35.34 -30.29
CA SER A 1048 -36.90 -34.56 -29.05
C SER A 1048 -38.27 -34.31 -28.38
N ASP A 1049 -39.32 -34.09 -29.19
CA ASP A 1049 -40.69 -33.84 -28.70
C ASP A 1049 -41.42 -35.14 -28.32
N ASN A 1050 -41.13 -36.23 -29.03
CA ASN A 1050 -41.74 -37.54 -28.82
C ASN A 1050 -40.70 -38.67 -28.90
N GLN A 1051 -40.10 -39.05 -27.77
CA GLN A 1051 -38.99 -40.00 -27.76
C GLN A 1051 -39.35 -41.42 -28.21
N ASP A 1052 -40.63 -41.77 -28.36
CA ASP A 1052 -41.05 -43.06 -28.94
C ASP A 1052 -40.95 -43.08 -30.48
N GLU A 1053 -40.77 -41.92 -31.12
CA GLU A 1053 -40.64 -41.76 -32.56
C GLU A 1053 -39.16 -41.72 -32.98
N ILE A 1054 -38.79 -42.60 -33.93
CA ILE A 1054 -37.45 -42.61 -34.53
C ILE A 1054 -37.42 -41.68 -35.74
N ILE A 1055 -36.40 -40.82 -35.81
CA ILE A 1055 -36.15 -39.92 -36.94
C ILE A 1055 -34.94 -40.42 -37.73
N SER A 1056 -35.05 -40.42 -39.07
CA SER A 1056 -33.92 -40.72 -39.93
C SER A 1056 -32.88 -39.60 -39.93
N HIS A 1057 -31.60 -39.96 -39.87
CA HIS A 1057 -30.52 -38.99 -40.04
C HIS A 1057 -30.55 -38.36 -41.45
N PRO A 1058 -30.22 -37.06 -41.59
CA PRO A 1058 -30.10 -36.41 -42.90
C PRO A 1058 -28.94 -37.01 -43.72
N GLU A 1059 -29.07 -37.05 -45.05
CA GLU A 1059 -27.99 -37.46 -45.95
C GLU A 1059 -26.80 -36.48 -45.86
N ASP A 1060 -25.62 -37.00 -45.54
CA ASP A 1060 -24.38 -36.24 -45.37
C ASP A 1060 -23.31 -36.73 -46.36
N PRO A 1061 -22.99 -35.96 -47.43
CA PRO A 1061 -22.02 -36.39 -48.44
C PRO A 1061 -20.56 -36.38 -47.93
N LYS A 1062 -20.28 -35.75 -46.78
CA LYS A 1062 -18.92 -35.73 -46.18
C LYS A 1062 -18.64 -36.96 -45.34
N ARG A 1063 -19.68 -37.74 -45.00
CA ARG A 1063 -19.56 -38.94 -44.17
C ARG A 1063 -19.06 -40.12 -44.99
N VAL A 1064 -18.02 -40.78 -44.48
CA VAL A 1064 -17.49 -42.03 -45.05
C VAL A 1064 -18.01 -43.19 -44.22
N ASN A 1065 -18.56 -44.21 -44.88
CA ASN A 1065 -19.16 -45.36 -44.21
C ASN A 1065 -18.12 -46.09 -43.33
N GLY A 1066 -18.49 -46.40 -42.09
CA GLY A 1066 -17.60 -47.05 -41.12
C GLY A 1066 -16.50 -46.17 -40.52
N GLN A 1067 -16.40 -44.90 -40.90
CA GLN A 1067 -15.43 -43.94 -40.34
C GLN A 1067 -16.13 -42.88 -39.48
N PRO A 1068 -15.46 -42.31 -38.45
CA PRO A 1068 -16.00 -41.19 -37.69
C PRO A 1068 -15.88 -39.89 -38.49
N ARG A 1069 -16.84 -38.97 -38.30
CA ARG A 1069 -16.69 -37.57 -38.72
C ARG A 1069 -16.14 -36.74 -37.56
N VAL A 1070 -15.28 -35.75 -37.86
CA VAL A 1070 -14.76 -34.81 -36.87
C VAL A 1070 -15.60 -33.52 -36.89
N PHE A 1071 -15.98 -33.06 -35.71
CA PHE A 1071 -16.69 -31.79 -35.51
C PHE A 1071 -15.91 -30.91 -34.54
N THR A 1072 -15.66 -29.67 -34.95
CA THR A 1072 -15.02 -28.66 -34.11
C THR A 1072 -16.07 -27.69 -33.61
N GLY A 1073 -16.20 -27.52 -32.29
CA GLY A 1073 -17.20 -26.64 -31.71
C GLY A 1073 -17.21 -26.60 -30.19
N PRO A 1074 -18.06 -25.75 -29.58
CA PRO A 1074 -18.18 -25.69 -28.12
C PRO A 1074 -18.68 -27.02 -27.54
N ILE A 1075 -18.19 -27.39 -26.36
CA ILE A 1075 -18.63 -28.59 -25.62
C ILE A 1075 -19.28 -28.15 -24.30
N ALA A 1076 -20.46 -28.68 -23.97
CA ALA A 1076 -21.15 -28.35 -22.73
C ALA A 1076 -20.69 -29.27 -21.59
N SER A 1077 -20.46 -28.71 -20.39
CA SER A 1077 -20.07 -29.46 -19.19
C SER A 1077 -20.98 -29.17 -18.00
N ALA A 1078 -21.30 -30.20 -17.19
CA ALA A 1078 -21.94 -30.04 -15.88
C ALA A 1078 -21.72 -31.24 -14.96
N ASN A 1079 -21.94 -31.05 -13.65
CA ASN A 1079 -22.01 -32.16 -12.69
C ASN A 1079 -23.34 -32.94 -12.76
N ILE A 1080 -24.28 -32.54 -13.62
CA ILE A 1080 -25.60 -33.16 -13.79
C ILE A 1080 -25.63 -33.90 -15.11
N LEU A 1081 -25.98 -35.18 -15.06
CA LEU A 1081 -26.20 -36.00 -16.25
C LEU A 1081 -27.42 -35.49 -17.04
N GLN A 1082 -27.22 -35.11 -18.30
CA GLN A 1082 -28.30 -34.68 -19.20
C GLN A 1082 -28.95 -35.89 -19.88
N LYS A 1083 -30.27 -36.04 -19.73
CA LYS A 1083 -31.11 -37.06 -20.40
C LYS A 1083 -32.38 -36.49 -21.03
N ASP A 1084 -32.58 -35.18 -20.93
CA ASP A 1084 -33.71 -34.50 -21.56
C ASP A 1084 -33.26 -33.94 -22.92
N PRO A 1085 -33.75 -34.51 -24.05
CA PRO A 1085 -33.40 -34.04 -25.38
C PRO A 1085 -33.88 -32.61 -25.65
N ASN A 1086 -34.93 -32.14 -24.98
CA ASN A 1086 -35.38 -30.75 -25.11
C ASN A 1086 -34.40 -29.79 -24.42
N ALA A 1087 -33.86 -30.17 -23.26
CA ALA A 1087 -32.82 -29.40 -22.59
C ALA A 1087 -31.51 -29.41 -23.40
N ARG A 1088 -31.13 -30.56 -23.98
CA ARG A 1088 -30.00 -30.69 -24.94
C ARG A 1088 -30.17 -29.76 -26.13
N ASP A 1089 -31.34 -29.77 -26.77
CA ASP A 1089 -31.61 -28.96 -27.96
C ASP A 1089 -31.63 -27.46 -27.65
N LYS A 1090 -32.08 -27.06 -26.45
CA LYS A 1090 -31.93 -25.67 -25.98
C LYS A 1090 -30.45 -25.27 -25.85
N LEU A 1091 -29.58 -26.16 -25.38
CA LEU A 1091 -28.14 -25.89 -25.33
C LEU A 1091 -27.54 -25.79 -26.73
N ARG A 1092 -27.94 -26.68 -27.66
CA ARG A 1092 -27.57 -26.61 -29.09
C ARG A 1092 -27.92 -25.25 -29.66
N ASP A 1093 -29.17 -24.84 -29.53
CA ASP A 1093 -29.67 -23.67 -30.23
C ASP A 1093 -29.08 -22.38 -29.66
N LYS A 1094 -28.88 -22.35 -28.33
CA LYS A 1094 -28.34 -21.21 -27.60
C LYS A 1094 -26.82 -21.07 -27.71
N PHE A 1095 -26.08 -22.14 -27.43
CA PHE A 1095 -24.62 -22.10 -27.29
C PHE A 1095 -23.88 -22.77 -28.44
N LYS A 1096 -24.60 -23.32 -29.41
CA LYS A 1096 -24.04 -24.04 -30.57
C LYS A 1096 -23.15 -25.21 -30.18
N VAL A 1097 -23.41 -25.80 -29.01
CA VAL A 1097 -22.63 -26.93 -28.48
C VAL A 1097 -22.83 -28.17 -29.34
N LYS A 1098 -21.77 -28.96 -29.47
CA LYS A 1098 -21.72 -30.19 -30.29
C LYS A 1098 -21.78 -31.47 -29.46
N ALA A 1099 -21.36 -31.39 -28.20
CA ALA A 1099 -21.36 -32.50 -27.26
C ALA A 1099 -21.66 -32.02 -25.84
N ILE A 1100 -22.11 -32.94 -24.99
CA ILE A 1100 -22.35 -32.73 -23.56
C ILE A 1100 -21.60 -33.79 -22.74
N GLU A 1101 -20.80 -33.35 -21.78
CA GLU A 1101 -19.97 -34.18 -20.90
C GLU A 1101 -19.95 -33.64 -19.45
N MET A 1102 -19.15 -34.22 -18.56
CA MET A 1102 -19.26 -33.98 -17.10
C MET A 1102 -17.95 -33.60 -16.38
N GLU A 1103 -16.84 -33.39 -17.09
CA GLU A 1103 -15.52 -33.18 -16.48
C GLU A 1103 -14.80 -31.89 -16.92
N ALA A 1104 -15.00 -31.45 -18.17
CA ALA A 1104 -14.03 -30.56 -18.79
C ALA A 1104 -14.06 -29.13 -18.25
N SER A 1105 -15.18 -28.66 -17.70
CA SER A 1105 -15.21 -27.32 -17.08
C SER A 1105 -14.34 -27.26 -15.82
N GLY A 1106 -14.28 -28.36 -15.05
CA GLY A 1106 -13.37 -28.45 -13.90
C GLY A 1106 -11.89 -28.42 -14.30
N ILE A 1107 -11.54 -29.07 -15.41
CA ILE A 1107 -10.18 -29.03 -15.97
C ILE A 1107 -9.85 -27.64 -16.47
N ALA A 1108 -10.77 -27.01 -17.22
CA ALA A 1108 -10.61 -25.67 -17.75
C ALA A 1108 -10.35 -24.64 -16.63
N ASP A 1109 -11.07 -24.72 -15.50
CA ASP A 1109 -10.84 -23.84 -14.35
C ASP A 1109 -9.52 -24.16 -13.63
N ALA A 1110 -9.16 -25.43 -13.47
CA ALA A 1110 -7.88 -25.82 -12.85
C ALA A 1110 -6.69 -25.34 -13.69
N THR A 1111 -6.70 -25.53 -15.00
CA THR A 1111 -5.60 -25.09 -15.87
C THR A 1111 -5.52 -23.56 -15.94
N TRP A 1112 -6.67 -22.86 -15.95
CA TRP A 1112 -6.71 -21.40 -15.92
C TRP A 1112 -6.00 -20.80 -14.70
N ASN A 1113 -6.21 -21.39 -13.51
CA ASN A 1113 -5.56 -20.94 -12.28
C ASN A 1113 -4.04 -21.19 -12.27
N HIS A 1114 -3.55 -22.11 -13.10
CA HIS A 1114 -2.13 -22.46 -13.23
C HIS A 1114 -1.46 -21.87 -14.48
N GLU A 1115 -2.15 -21.00 -15.24
CA GLU A 1115 -1.66 -20.44 -16.51
C GLU A 1115 -1.27 -21.52 -17.56
N VAL A 1116 -1.98 -22.65 -17.52
CA VAL A 1116 -1.79 -23.81 -18.39
C VAL A 1116 -2.91 -23.86 -19.43
N GLY A 1117 -2.58 -24.25 -20.66
CA GLY A 1117 -3.58 -24.43 -21.72
C GLY A 1117 -4.41 -25.71 -21.54
N TYR A 1118 -5.58 -25.79 -22.17
CA TYR A 1118 -6.34 -27.04 -22.22
C TYR A 1118 -7.00 -27.27 -23.59
N LEU A 1119 -7.37 -28.52 -23.88
CA LEU A 1119 -8.25 -28.88 -25.01
C LEU A 1119 -9.10 -30.10 -24.62
N VAL A 1120 -10.27 -30.25 -25.23
CA VAL A 1120 -11.18 -31.37 -24.99
C VAL A 1120 -11.43 -32.13 -26.29
N VAL A 1121 -11.23 -33.45 -26.24
CA VAL A 1121 -11.50 -34.38 -27.35
C VAL A 1121 -12.46 -35.45 -26.86
N ARG A 1122 -13.64 -35.54 -27.49
CA ARG A 1122 -14.71 -36.46 -27.10
C ARG A 1122 -15.15 -37.35 -28.25
N GLY A 1123 -15.28 -38.64 -27.99
CA GLY A 1123 -15.98 -39.57 -28.87
C GLY A 1123 -17.45 -39.68 -28.46
N ILE A 1124 -18.36 -39.74 -29.43
CA ILE A 1124 -19.79 -39.72 -29.16
C ILE A 1124 -20.34 -41.12 -28.90
N CYS A 1125 -20.99 -41.31 -27.74
CA CYS A 1125 -21.51 -42.61 -27.33
C CYS A 1125 -23.03 -42.68 -27.06
N ASP A 1126 -23.71 -41.54 -26.98
CA ASP A 1126 -25.17 -41.44 -26.83
C ASP A 1126 -25.66 -40.08 -27.34
N TYR A 1127 -26.97 -39.82 -27.29
CA TYR A 1127 -27.58 -38.54 -27.69
C TYR A 1127 -28.15 -37.72 -26.54
N CYS A 1128 -27.77 -37.98 -25.29
CA CYS A 1128 -28.33 -37.28 -24.11
C CYS A 1128 -29.87 -37.36 -24.00
N ASP A 1129 -30.45 -38.50 -24.36
CA ASP A 1129 -31.88 -38.79 -24.28
C ASP A 1129 -32.18 -39.93 -23.28
N SER A 1130 -33.44 -40.37 -23.23
CA SER A 1130 -33.86 -41.45 -22.34
C SER A 1130 -33.43 -42.85 -22.79
N HIS A 1131 -32.97 -43.01 -24.04
CA HIS A 1131 -32.57 -44.29 -24.66
C HIS A 1131 -31.05 -44.56 -24.57
N LYS A 1132 -30.30 -43.65 -23.95
CA LYS A 1132 -28.86 -43.79 -23.66
C LYS A 1132 -28.51 -45.19 -23.13
N ASN A 1133 -27.51 -45.83 -23.77
CA ASN A 1133 -26.93 -47.11 -23.38
C ASN A 1133 -25.38 -47.08 -23.46
N ASP A 1134 -24.73 -48.18 -23.08
CA ASP A 1134 -23.27 -48.26 -22.99
C ASP A 1134 -22.59 -48.85 -24.24
N GLU A 1135 -23.35 -49.20 -25.28
CA GLU A 1135 -22.89 -49.99 -26.41
C GLU A 1135 -21.77 -49.31 -27.22
N TRP A 1136 -21.90 -48.00 -27.46
CA TRP A 1136 -20.94 -47.23 -28.23
C TRP A 1136 -19.73 -46.75 -27.43
N GLN A 1137 -19.72 -46.89 -26.10
CA GLN A 1137 -18.73 -46.23 -25.24
C GLN A 1137 -17.29 -46.72 -25.47
N GLN A 1138 -17.08 -47.99 -25.81
CA GLN A 1138 -15.75 -48.53 -26.09
C GLN A 1138 -15.18 -47.98 -27.41
N TYR A 1139 -15.99 -48.00 -28.48
CA TYR A 1139 -15.61 -47.45 -29.78
C TYR A 1139 -15.39 -45.92 -29.70
N ALA A 1140 -16.29 -45.20 -29.02
CA ALA A 1140 -16.17 -43.76 -28.78
C ALA A 1140 -14.85 -43.38 -28.07
N ALA A 1141 -14.45 -44.15 -27.05
CA ALA A 1141 -13.17 -43.93 -26.38
C ALA A 1141 -11.96 -44.13 -27.32
N VAL A 1142 -12.02 -45.12 -28.21
CA VAL A 1142 -10.97 -45.40 -29.20
C VAL A 1142 -10.82 -44.26 -30.19
N VAL A 1143 -11.91 -43.76 -30.77
CA VAL A 1143 -11.83 -42.69 -31.79
C VAL A 1143 -11.32 -41.38 -31.20
N ALA A 1144 -11.69 -41.06 -29.95
CA ALA A 1144 -11.19 -39.88 -29.24
C ALA A 1144 -9.67 -39.99 -28.98
N ALA A 1145 -9.21 -41.15 -28.53
CA ALA A 1145 -7.79 -41.41 -28.26
C ALA A 1145 -6.95 -41.37 -29.55
N ALA A 1146 -7.46 -41.97 -30.62
CA ALA A 1146 -6.82 -41.98 -31.94
C ALA A 1146 -6.66 -40.57 -32.53
N TYR A 1147 -7.71 -39.74 -32.42
CA TYR A 1147 -7.62 -38.33 -32.82
C TYR A 1147 -6.61 -37.57 -31.97
N THR A 1148 -6.62 -37.79 -30.65
CA THR A 1148 -5.66 -37.15 -29.74
C THR A 1148 -4.22 -37.50 -30.08
N ARG A 1149 -3.95 -38.76 -30.43
CA ARG A 1149 -2.62 -39.18 -30.90
C ARG A 1149 -2.22 -38.37 -32.14
N ALA A 1150 -3.05 -38.36 -33.19
CA ALA A 1150 -2.77 -37.60 -34.41
C ALA A 1150 -2.58 -36.10 -34.15
N LEU A 1151 -3.38 -35.53 -33.24
CA LEU A 1151 -3.27 -34.13 -32.84
C LEU A 1151 -1.89 -33.83 -32.24
N ILE A 1152 -1.40 -34.68 -31.33
CA ILE A 1152 -0.10 -34.46 -30.68
C ILE A 1152 1.05 -34.65 -31.67
N GLU A 1153 0.92 -35.56 -32.64
CA GLU A 1153 1.93 -35.73 -33.70
C GLU A 1153 2.06 -34.49 -34.60
N SER A 1154 0.96 -33.78 -34.83
CA SER A 1154 0.95 -32.55 -35.64
C SER A 1154 1.52 -31.32 -34.93
N ILE A 1155 1.82 -31.41 -33.63
CA ILE A 1155 2.46 -30.30 -32.89
C ILE A 1155 3.94 -30.26 -33.27
N PRO A 1156 4.47 -29.08 -33.69
CA PRO A 1156 5.88 -28.91 -34.07
C PRO A 1156 6.89 -29.36 -33.00
#